data_AF-A0A4S3JJ54-F1
#
_entry.id   AF-A0A4S3JJ54-F1
#
_cell.length_a   1.000
_cell.length_b   1.000
_cell.length_c   1.000
_cell.angle_alpha   90.00
_cell.angle_beta   90.00
_cell.angle_gamma   90.00
#
_symmetry.space_group_name_H-M   'P 1'
#
loop_
_entity.id
_entity.type
_entity.pdbx_description
1 polymer ?
#
loop_
_entity_poly.entity_id
_entity_poly.type
_entity_poly.pdbx_seq_one_letter_code
_entity_poly.pdbx_strand_id
1 'polypeptide(L)'
;MVWQCLLKTFATASISHSHTSASCNTLSAFLDAARISKFEGTRQLVFSCETWLSVFEAFLVRFKDGKPKPMKQLLESLVVLLVKNEQESDRRYVKTKVIDATVPSVILGERRSQLKACLVTLEILIRKSAISPIDLIVMVETWLLENRSRWVPLFQEDCKALSIDITQFSEKASKDIPSPSQRIATEIFVLALLTQAKSFELAAGPGDTLTAFFQRVKTLPQTLHSREKVQNLLSIWVAPVRHIVLQNMNLLEPMSAYFLHPLFSIDPSGFNLFINQLPLEILLTGDMHDAPVDELTLLFTSLQMAKKIGLVHEDHSSPKASITGNGEEEAGLVLKSEIIGKFLFHRDFSIRIAALSLLITANATTKPFSSGTMRAILKGLPSMHAESDAYSRGEILSITRKLIPRLKGGIMSSEQNWTDVRASVNKKQPPNYARDDVETRQCLKEYLDFLKADLQPTASYPRHITSLKTLILLLESGLDTRFEGSIVSKNEGNYTKWRLNVEIFEPTLLRLLVDLLLDPFEEVRARSLTIVNLFPRDILLSGGIQLGSNSSEKIQLLGALATAEQMASRTSRADYADTVARLYHIFFCTAEQESPNATQWWETKSGVVDAILKRLEEKLSLPGASFQYSLRDAPLHGYVSALRYIISTADFHRLIPESTLTAHENWRIVHTRIVSICDKIWNEVKPVLCIDSPEGHTDEPAEGLSVGPKDILSYSWRALREASLLLYTTLANNSYGPQGSLGLGYGDYEKIGTTSFTQLAELRHRGAFSTVSQTFATCCSRCGLSNDPDISELPNQWYQVREVDRMIVSRAEPN
;
A
#
# COMPACT_ATOMS: atom_id res chain seq x y z
N MET A 1 34.90 37.39 -23.25
CA MET A 1 35.55 36.29 -22.50
C MET A 1 34.62 35.63 -21.47
N VAL A 2 34.14 36.34 -20.44
CA VAL A 2 33.30 35.73 -19.36
C VAL A 2 32.05 35.02 -19.89
N TRP A 3 31.26 35.68 -20.75
CA TRP A 3 30.06 35.09 -21.39
C TRP A 3 30.36 33.77 -22.13
N GLN A 4 31.38 33.78 -22.99
CA GLN A 4 31.77 32.62 -23.79
C GLN A 4 32.19 31.44 -22.88
N CYS A 5 32.91 31.70 -21.80
CA CYS A 5 33.28 30.68 -20.82
C CYS A 5 32.04 30.09 -20.11
N LEU A 6 31.09 30.93 -19.69
CA LEU A 6 29.86 30.48 -19.03
C LEU A 6 29.01 29.60 -19.96
N LEU A 7 28.78 30.06 -21.19
CA LEU A 7 27.99 29.32 -22.18
C LEU A 7 28.67 27.98 -22.54
N LYS A 8 29.99 27.98 -22.78
CA LYS A 8 30.76 26.76 -23.08
C LYS A 8 30.70 25.77 -21.91
N THR A 9 30.81 26.26 -20.68
CA THR A 9 30.73 25.42 -19.47
C THR A 9 29.34 24.79 -19.35
N PHE A 10 28.27 25.55 -19.60
CA PHE A 10 26.90 25.03 -19.59
C PHE A 10 26.67 23.98 -20.69
N ALA A 11 27.17 24.22 -21.89
CA ALA A 11 27.01 23.33 -23.04
C ALA A 11 27.85 22.03 -22.96
N THR A 12 28.81 21.94 -22.02
CA THR A 12 29.73 20.79 -21.93
C THR A 12 29.02 19.56 -21.37
N ALA A 13 29.09 18.44 -22.10
CA ALA A 13 28.31 17.23 -21.79
C ALA A 13 28.78 16.43 -20.56
N SER A 14 30.07 16.55 -20.20
CA SER A 14 30.81 15.65 -19.30
C SER A 14 31.02 16.15 -17.86
N ILE A 15 30.21 17.10 -17.40
CA ILE A 15 30.32 17.65 -16.04
C ILE A 15 29.32 17.01 -15.07
N SER A 16 29.69 16.90 -13.79
CA SER A 16 28.84 16.30 -12.75
C SER A 16 27.50 17.04 -12.59
N HIS A 17 26.50 16.40 -11.97
CA HIS A 17 25.20 17.05 -11.71
C HIS A 17 25.31 18.29 -10.81
N SER A 18 26.28 18.33 -9.88
CA SER A 18 26.52 19.51 -9.04
C SER A 18 27.10 20.66 -9.86
N HIS A 19 28.07 20.38 -10.73
CA HIS A 19 28.63 21.37 -11.65
C HIS A 19 27.62 21.85 -12.69
N THR A 20 26.76 20.96 -13.21
CA THR A 20 25.65 21.34 -14.11
C THR A 20 24.66 22.28 -13.40
N SER A 21 24.35 22.02 -12.13
CA SER A 21 23.46 22.89 -11.36
C SER A 21 24.10 24.26 -11.10
N ALA A 22 25.40 24.29 -10.77
CA ALA A 22 26.15 25.52 -10.57
C ALA A 22 26.27 26.34 -11.87
N SER A 23 26.53 25.69 -13.01
CA SER A 23 26.61 26.37 -14.31
C SER A 23 25.26 26.96 -14.73
N CYS A 24 24.13 26.23 -14.54
CA CYS A 24 22.79 26.75 -14.78
C CYS A 24 22.49 27.99 -13.93
N ASN A 25 22.74 27.91 -12.61
CA ASN A 25 22.48 29.00 -11.69
C ASN A 25 23.36 30.23 -11.99
N THR A 26 24.63 30.01 -12.34
CA THR A 26 25.57 31.09 -12.67
C THR A 26 25.19 31.77 -13.98
N LEU A 27 24.77 30.98 -14.99
CA LEU A 27 24.31 31.51 -16.27
C LEU A 27 23.00 32.29 -16.11
N SER A 28 22.03 31.76 -15.35
CA SER A 28 20.78 32.45 -15.00
C SER A 28 21.06 33.77 -14.28
N ALA A 29 21.91 33.76 -13.24
CA ALA A 29 22.29 34.96 -12.50
C ALA A 29 23.01 35.99 -13.39
N PHE A 30 23.88 35.55 -14.31
CA PHE A 30 24.53 36.44 -15.27
C PHE A 30 23.50 37.09 -16.19
N LEU A 31 22.57 36.33 -16.77
CA LEU A 31 21.53 36.84 -17.66
C LEU A 31 20.65 37.89 -16.95
N ASP A 32 20.22 37.58 -15.72
CA ASP A 32 19.35 38.48 -14.94
C ASP A 32 20.07 39.78 -14.52
N ALA A 33 21.35 39.70 -14.14
CA ALA A 33 22.15 40.87 -13.79
C ALA A 33 22.53 41.71 -15.02
N ALA A 34 22.90 41.05 -16.13
CA ALA A 34 23.27 41.71 -17.38
C ALA A 34 22.11 42.50 -17.98
N ARG A 35 20.87 41.99 -17.84
CA ARG A 35 19.64 42.66 -18.27
C ARG A 35 19.48 44.07 -17.68
N ILE A 36 19.88 44.25 -16.43
CA ILE A 36 19.76 45.53 -15.69
C ILE A 36 21.11 46.25 -15.54
N SER A 37 22.14 45.81 -16.27
CA SER A 37 23.46 46.42 -16.24
C SER A 37 23.38 47.90 -16.61
N LYS A 38 24.23 48.73 -16.00
CA LYS A 38 24.38 50.15 -16.39
C LYS A 38 25.05 50.30 -17.76
N PHE A 39 25.81 49.30 -18.21
CA PHE A 39 26.53 49.32 -19.49
C PHE A 39 25.66 48.80 -20.64
N GLU A 40 25.51 49.62 -21.69
CA GLU A 40 24.67 49.31 -22.85
C GLU A 40 25.14 48.06 -23.62
N GLY A 41 26.45 47.91 -23.87
CA GLY A 41 26.97 46.73 -24.56
C GLY A 41 26.67 45.40 -23.85
N THR A 42 26.59 45.41 -22.51
CA THR A 42 26.19 44.23 -21.73
C THR A 42 24.70 43.93 -21.87
N ARG A 43 23.85 44.95 -21.92
CA ARG A 43 22.41 44.80 -22.18
C ARG A 43 22.18 44.27 -23.60
N GLN A 44 22.83 44.87 -24.60
CA GLN A 44 22.71 44.45 -26.00
C GLN A 44 23.14 43.00 -26.22
N LEU A 45 24.20 42.54 -25.53
CA LEU A 45 24.63 41.15 -25.58
C LEU A 45 23.49 40.20 -25.18
N VAL A 46 22.85 40.40 -24.02
CA VAL A 46 21.82 39.47 -23.52
C VAL A 46 20.46 39.60 -24.21
N PHE A 47 20.17 40.75 -24.82
CA PHE A 47 18.98 40.93 -25.65
C PHE A 47 19.16 40.46 -27.11
N SER A 48 20.39 40.12 -27.53
CA SER A 48 20.64 39.61 -28.87
C SER A 48 19.98 38.24 -29.10
N CYS A 49 19.40 38.07 -30.29
CA CYS A 49 18.80 36.80 -30.71
C CYS A 49 19.81 35.64 -30.68
N GLU A 50 21.07 35.91 -31.06
CA GLU A 50 22.15 34.92 -31.06
C GLU A 50 22.42 34.36 -29.66
N THR A 51 22.51 35.25 -28.66
CA THR A 51 22.73 34.86 -27.26
C THR A 51 21.57 34.01 -26.75
N TRP A 52 20.33 34.45 -27.01
CA TRP A 52 19.14 33.72 -26.57
C TRP A 52 19.09 32.31 -27.16
N LEU A 53 19.26 32.20 -28.49
CA LEU A 53 19.20 30.92 -29.21
C LEU A 53 20.33 29.98 -28.81
N SER A 54 21.54 30.50 -28.61
CA SER A 54 22.70 29.68 -28.19
C SER A 54 22.48 29.03 -26.82
N VAL A 55 21.91 29.76 -25.86
CA VAL A 55 21.57 29.18 -24.54
C VAL A 55 20.43 28.17 -24.67
N PHE A 56 19.42 28.50 -25.47
CA PHE A 56 18.25 27.63 -25.64
C PHE A 56 18.60 26.30 -26.33
N GLU A 57 19.43 26.31 -27.35
CA GLU A 57 19.91 25.10 -28.02
C GLU A 57 20.70 24.20 -27.05
N ALA A 58 21.60 24.78 -26.26
CA ALA A 58 22.31 24.06 -25.22
C ALA A 58 21.35 23.51 -24.14
N PHE A 59 20.31 24.27 -23.77
CA PHE A 59 19.28 23.83 -22.83
C PHE A 59 18.53 22.59 -23.35
N LEU A 60 18.09 22.58 -24.61
CA LEU A 60 17.37 21.44 -25.20
C LEU A 60 18.19 20.16 -25.15
N VAL A 61 19.50 20.24 -25.39
CA VAL A 61 20.41 19.09 -25.35
C VAL A 61 20.69 18.63 -23.91
N ARG A 62 20.88 19.58 -22.98
CA ARG A 62 21.38 19.32 -21.63
C ARG A 62 20.29 19.05 -20.59
N PHE A 63 19.02 19.29 -20.90
CA PHE A 63 17.91 19.13 -19.95
C PHE A 63 17.87 17.73 -19.30
N LYS A 64 18.17 16.67 -20.08
CA LYS A 64 18.21 15.28 -19.59
C LYS A 64 19.36 15.00 -18.60
N ASP A 65 20.43 15.79 -18.66
CA ASP A 65 21.66 15.58 -17.89
C ASP A 65 21.68 16.42 -16.59
N GLY A 66 20.73 17.35 -16.45
CA GLY A 66 20.63 18.28 -15.32
C GLY A 66 19.46 17.98 -14.39
N LYS A 67 19.51 18.53 -13.17
CA LYS A 67 18.35 18.55 -12.28
C LYS A 67 17.26 19.49 -12.85
N PRO A 68 15.96 19.14 -12.79
CA PRO A 68 14.90 19.96 -13.39
C PRO A 68 14.84 21.40 -12.87
N LYS A 69 15.09 21.63 -11.57
CA LYS A 69 14.93 22.95 -10.94
C LYS A 69 15.90 24.02 -11.49
N PRO A 70 17.24 23.82 -11.50
CA PRO A 70 18.17 24.78 -12.11
C PRO A 70 17.92 25.02 -13.61
N MET A 71 17.56 23.96 -14.35
CA MET A 71 17.25 24.06 -15.78
C MET A 71 16.00 24.93 -16.03
N LYS A 72 14.92 24.71 -15.26
CA LYS A 72 13.71 25.54 -15.34
C LYS A 72 14.00 27.01 -15.00
N GLN A 73 14.84 27.27 -13.99
CA GLN A 73 15.22 28.63 -13.63
C GLN A 73 15.97 29.35 -14.76
N LEU A 74 16.91 28.68 -15.42
CA LEU A 74 17.61 29.24 -16.59
C LEU A 74 16.64 29.59 -17.72
N LEU A 75 15.69 28.70 -18.02
CA LEU A 75 14.65 28.95 -19.01
C LEU A 75 13.74 30.13 -18.59
N GLU A 76 13.39 30.26 -17.30
CA GLU A 76 12.65 31.42 -16.81
C GLU A 76 13.40 32.75 -17.04
N SER A 77 14.72 32.80 -16.79
CA SER A 77 15.54 33.98 -17.10
C SER A 77 15.51 34.31 -18.61
N LEU A 78 15.61 33.30 -19.48
CA LEU A 78 15.47 33.49 -20.94
C LEU A 78 14.09 34.04 -21.32
N VAL A 79 13.02 33.54 -20.69
CA VAL A 79 11.66 34.02 -20.94
C VAL A 79 11.49 35.47 -20.50
N VAL A 80 12.08 35.87 -19.37
CA VAL A 80 12.09 37.28 -18.92
C VAL A 80 12.78 38.17 -19.95
N LEU A 81 13.93 37.74 -20.49
CA LEU A 81 14.64 38.48 -21.55
C LEU A 81 13.79 38.63 -22.81
N LEU A 82 13.13 37.56 -23.25
CA LEU A 82 12.26 37.58 -24.42
C LEU A 82 11.08 38.56 -24.25
N VAL A 83 10.44 38.56 -23.08
CA VAL A 83 9.29 39.44 -22.78
C VAL A 83 9.74 40.90 -22.67
N LYS A 84 10.91 41.16 -22.09
CA LYS A 84 11.45 42.51 -21.87
C LYS A 84 12.17 43.11 -23.07
N ASN A 85 12.38 42.36 -24.15
CA ASN A 85 12.97 42.90 -25.37
C ASN A 85 11.99 43.89 -26.04
N GLU A 86 12.46 45.10 -26.32
CA GLU A 86 11.68 46.18 -26.94
C GLU A 86 11.47 45.97 -28.45
N GLN A 87 12.36 45.21 -29.10
CA GLN A 87 12.32 44.96 -30.54
C GLN A 87 11.34 43.83 -30.89
N GLU A 88 10.20 44.19 -31.48
CA GLU A 88 9.14 43.24 -31.84
C GLU A 88 9.58 42.23 -32.93
N SER A 89 10.46 42.64 -33.84
CA SER A 89 11.07 41.77 -34.86
C SER A 89 11.86 40.64 -34.23
N ASP A 90 12.66 40.96 -33.21
CA ASP A 90 13.55 40.02 -32.52
C ASP A 90 12.72 39.04 -31.68
N ARG A 91 11.69 39.55 -30.98
CA ARG A 91 10.76 38.70 -30.26
C ARG A 91 10.08 37.70 -31.18
N ARG A 92 9.60 38.15 -32.35
CA ARG A 92 8.95 37.27 -33.33
C ARG A 92 9.92 36.24 -33.89
N TYR A 93 11.13 36.65 -34.24
CA TYR A 93 12.17 35.76 -34.75
C TYR A 93 12.54 34.65 -33.74
N VAL A 94 12.79 35.02 -32.48
CA VAL A 94 13.10 34.06 -31.42
C VAL A 94 11.93 33.10 -31.20
N LYS A 95 10.69 33.61 -31.12
CA LYS A 95 9.49 32.76 -31.00
C LYS A 95 9.44 31.73 -32.13
N THR A 96 9.59 32.15 -33.39
CA THR A 96 9.57 31.23 -34.56
C THR A 96 10.61 30.14 -34.42
N LYS A 97 11.86 30.50 -34.08
CA LYS A 97 12.93 29.50 -33.88
C LYS A 97 12.66 28.53 -32.73
N VAL A 98 12.02 28.99 -31.66
CA VAL A 98 11.61 28.11 -30.55
C VAL A 98 10.54 27.13 -31.01
N ILE A 99 9.54 27.58 -31.76
CA ILE A 99 8.49 26.71 -32.31
C ILE A 99 9.09 25.68 -33.27
N ASP A 100 9.94 26.10 -34.20
CA ASP A 100 10.63 25.21 -35.14
C ASP A 100 11.47 24.12 -34.43
N ALA A 101 12.03 24.45 -33.26
CA ALA A 101 12.83 23.52 -32.47
C ALA A 101 12.00 22.59 -31.57
N THR A 102 10.79 23.00 -31.15
CA THR A 102 9.98 22.28 -30.14
C THR A 102 8.83 21.49 -30.74
N VAL A 103 8.13 22.05 -31.73
CA VAL A 103 6.95 21.44 -32.35
C VAL A 103 7.23 20.08 -33.01
N PRO A 104 8.34 19.86 -33.74
CA PRO A 104 8.63 18.54 -34.31
C PRO A 104 8.72 17.44 -33.26
N SER A 105 9.32 17.74 -32.10
CA SER A 105 9.42 16.76 -31.00
C SER A 105 8.07 16.47 -30.35
N VAL A 106 7.17 17.45 -30.27
CA VAL A 106 5.84 17.29 -29.67
C VAL A 106 4.86 16.61 -30.64
N ILE A 107 4.82 17.04 -31.90
CA ILE A 107 3.85 16.54 -32.90
C ILE A 107 4.32 15.24 -33.54
N LEU A 108 5.57 15.16 -33.99
CA LEU A 108 6.08 13.98 -34.70
C LEU A 108 6.73 12.95 -33.75
N GLY A 109 6.99 13.31 -32.49
CA GLY A 109 7.75 12.47 -31.56
C GLY A 109 9.24 12.35 -31.93
N GLU A 110 9.75 13.27 -32.75
CA GLU A 110 11.17 13.29 -33.16
C GLU A 110 12.08 13.72 -32.01
N ARG A 111 13.33 13.23 -31.98
CA ARG A 111 14.31 13.54 -30.93
C ARG A 111 13.75 13.31 -29.52
N ARG A 112 13.32 12.07 -29.24
CA ARG A 112 12.71 11.66 -27.94
C ARG A 112 13.50 12.10 -26.70
N SER A 113 14.82 12.17 -26.79
CA SER A 113 15.69 12.65 -25.71
C SER A 113 15.46 14.12 -25.32
N GLN A 114 14.89 14.94 -26.21
CA GLN A 114 14.61 16.36 -26.01
C GLN A 114 13.13 16.63 -25.65
N LEU A 115 12.24 15.65 -25.77
CA LEU A 115 10.80 15.83 -25.57
C LEU A 115 10.45 16.52 -24.24
N LYS A 116 11.05 16.08 -23.13
CA LYS A 116 10.83 16.70 -21.80
C LYS A 116 11.25 18.18 -21.79
N ALA A 117 12.34 18.53 -22.47
CA ALA A 117 12.80 19.91 -22.58
C ALA A 117 11.84 20.76 -23.43
N CYS A 118 11.36 20.21 -24.55
CA CYS A 118 10.40 20.87 -25.44
C CYS A 118 9.06 21.15 -24.73
N LEU A 119 8.52 20.16 -24.00
CA LEU A 119 7.26 20.31 -23.25
C LEU A 119 7.37 21.36 -22.14
N VAL A 120 8.47 21.33 -21.36
CA VAL A 120 8.75 22.34 -20.33
C VAL A 120 8.93 23.73 -20.94
N THR A 121 9.55 23.82 -22.12
CA THR A 121 9.69 25.08 -22.86
C THR A 121 8.33 25.68 -23.21
N LEU A 122 7.46 24.89 -23.85
CA LEU A 122 6.12 25.33 -24.23
C LEU A 122 5.29 25.70 -22.98
N GLU A 123 5.31 24.85 -21.95
CA GLU A 123 4.63 25.07 -20.68
C GLU A 123 4.99 26.43 -20.06
N ILE A 124 6.29 26.72 -19.91
CA ILE A 124 6.76 27.97 -19.28
C ILE A 124 6.46 29.19 -20.17
N LEU A 125 6.66 29.10 -21.48
CA LEU A 125 6.37 30.21 -22.41
C LEU A 125 4.90 30.63 -22.37
N ILE A 126 4.00 29.65 -22.35
CA ILE A 126 2.56 29.89 -22.22
C ILE A 126 2.24 30.44 -20.83
N ARG A 127 2.72 29.77 -19.76
CA ARG A 127 2.44 30.12 -18.36
C ARG A 127 2.95 31.51 -17.98
N LYS A 128 3.99 32.03 -18.64
CA LYS A 128 4.57 33.37 -18.40
C LYS A 128 4.12 34.43 -19.42
N SER A 129 3.12 34.15 -20.26
CA SER A 129 2.62 35.07 -21.30
C SER A 129 3.65 35.46 -22.37
N ALA A 130 4.73 34.71 -22.55
CA ALA A 130 5.71 35.04 -23.58
C ALA A 130 5.18 34.74 -24.98
N ILE A 131 4.35 33.70 -25.10
CA ILE A 131 3.57 33.37 -26.30
C ILE A 131 2.10 33.27 -25.86
N SER A 132 1.19 33.99 -26.53
CA SER A 132 -0.24 33.85 -26.27
C SER A 132 -0.78 32.55 -26.89
N PRO A 133 -1.87 31.96 -26.38
CA PRO A 133 -2.46 30.75 -26.98
C PRO A 133 -2.78 30.92 -28.46
N ILE A 134 -3.28 32.09 -28.87
CA ILE A 134 -3.63 32.39 -30.26
C ILE A 134 -2.36 32.44 -31.12
N ASP A 135 -1.31 33.15 -30.67
CA ASP A 135 -0.03 33.20 -31.39
C ASP A 135 0.57 31.81 -31.54
N LEU A 136 0.52 30.98 -30.49
CA LEU A 136 1.00 29.62 -30.53
C LEU A 136 0.27 28.80 -31.59
N ILE A 137 -1.07 28.87 -31.62
CA ILE A 137 -1.87 28.14 -32.62
C ILE A 137 -1.57 28.62 -34.04
N VAL A 138 -1.41 29.92 -34.28
CA VAL A 138 -1.03 30.45 -35.60
C VAL A 138 0.35 29.93 -36.04
N MET A 139 1.31 29.87 -35.11
CA MET A 139 2.65 29.36 -35.40
C MET A 139 2.65 27.83 -35.63
N VAL A 140 1.87 27.09 -34.85
CA VAL A 140 1.67 25.64 -35.05
C VAL A 140 0.95 25.37 -36.37
N GLU A 141 -0.09 26.13 -36.71
CA GLU A 141 -0.80 26.06 -37.99
C GLU A 141 0.16 26.27 -39.17
N THR A 142 0.99 27.32 -39.10
CA THR A 142 2.00 27.60 -40.13
C THR A 142 2.96 26.42 -40.30
N TRP A 143 3.47 25.88 -39.19
CA TRP A 143 4.37 24.72 -39.22
C TRP A 143 3.69 23.47 -39.77
N LEU A 144 2.42 23.22 -39.42
CA LEU A 144 1.63 22.10 -39.92
C LEU A 144 1.38 22.21 -41.43
N LEU A 145 1.17 23.43 -41.96
CA LEU A 145 0.99 23.66 -43.40
C LEU A 145 2.27 23.30 -44.16
N GLU A 146 3.42 23.73 -43.65
CA GLU A 146 4.73 23.47 -44.26
C GLU A 146 5.14 21.99 -44.18
N ASN A 147 4.62 21.24 -43.20
CA ASN A 147 5.01 19.85 -42.92
C ASN A 147 3.89 18.82 -43.12
N ARG A 148 2.89 19.13 -43.97
CA ARG A 148 1.68 18.30 -44.15
C ARG A 148 1.96 16.82 -44.42
N SER A 149 2.95 16.51 -45.25
CA SER A 149 3.31 15.12 -45.58
C SER A 149 3.83 14.30 -44.40
N ARG A 150 4.31 14.97 -43.33
CA ARG A 150 4.96 14.32 -42.18
C ARG A 150 4.00 13.99 -41.07
N TRP A 151 3.05 14.88 -40.76
CA TRP A 151 2.14 14.69 -39.63
C TRP A 151 0.81 14.02 -40.02
N VAL A 152 0.32 14.23 -41.25
CA VAL A 152 -0.98 13.67 -41.67
C VAL A 152 -1.03 12.14 -41.52
N PRO A 153 -0.01 11.36 -41.94
CA PRO A 153 -0.03 9.92 -41.75
C PRO A 153 -0.07 9.48 -40.27
N LEU A 154 0.47 10.30 -39.36
CA LEU A 154 0.55 9.97 -37.94
C LEU A 154 -0.80 10.08 -37.23
N PHE A 155 -1.63 11.05 -37.63
CA PHE A 155 -2.93 11.34 -37.00
C PHE A 155 -4.12 10.98 -37.89
N GLN A 156 -3.91 10.31 -39.02
CA GLN A 156 -4.97 10.05 -40.00
C GLN A 156 -6.12 9.22 -39.41
N GLU A 157 -5.80 8.20 -38.62
CA GLU A 157 -6.80 7.33 -37.99
C GLU A 157 -7.59 8.09 -36.92
N ASP A 158 -6.90 8.84 -36.06
CA ASP A 158 -7.53 9.67 -35.03
C ASP A 158 -8.41 10.76 -35.61
N CYS A 159 -7.96 11.43 -36.69
CA CYS A 159 -8.75 12.46 -37.37
C CYS A 159 -10.00 11.87 -38.03
N LYS A 160 -9.91 10.67 -38.62
CA LYS A 160 -11.09 9.96 -39.16
C LYS A 160 -12.07 9.63 -38.04
N ALA A 161 -11.60 9.10 -36.92
CA ALA A 161 -12.44 8.75 -35.77
C ALA A 161 -13.14 9.98 -35.17
N LEU A 162 -12.44 11.12 -35.11
CA LEU A 162 -12.94 12.38 -34.57
C LEU A 162 -13.68 13.26 -35.58
N SER A 163 -13.84 12.80 -36.83
CA SER A 163 -14.43 13.59 -37.93
C SER A 163 -13.74 14.94 -38.17
N ILE A 164 -12.42 14.99 -37.99
CA ILE A 164 -11.58 16.17 -38.27
C ILE A 164 -11.28 16.21 -39.77
N ASP A 165 -11.84 17.19 -40.48
CA ASP A 165 -11.66 17.33 -41.92
C ASP A 165 -10.32 17.99 -42.28
N ILE A 166 -9.27 17.18 -42.39
CA ILE A 166 -7.92 17.62 -42.79
C ILE A 166 -7.90 18.23 -44.20
N THR A 167 -8.92 18.00 -45.04
CA THR A 167 -8.96 18.56 -46.40
C THR A 167 -9.18 20.07 -46.41
N GLN A 168 -9.84 20.60 -45.38
CA GLN A 168 -10.05 22.05 -45.17
C GLN A 168 -8.77 22.80 -44.81
N PHE A 169 -7.68 22.08 -44.56
CA PHE A 169 -6.34 22.64 -44.41
C PHE A 169 -5.78 23.02 -45.81
N SER A 170 -6.28 24.14 -46.37
CA SER A 170 -5.89 24.71 -47.67
C SER A 170 -5.31 26.13 -47.52
N GLU A 171 -4.54 26.58 -48.50
CA GLU A 171 -3.56 27.69 -48.41
C GLU A 171 -4.10 29.02 -47.82
N LYS A 172 -3.37 29.53 -46.81
CA LYS A 172 -3.41 30.85 -46.14
C LYS A 172 -4.79 31.42 -45.76
N ALA A 173 -5.12 31.36 -44.47
CA ALA A 173 -6.26 32.07 -43.87
C ALA A 173 -5.99 33.57 -43.59
N SER A 174 -7.04 34.38 -43.79
CA SER A 174 -7.11 35.82 -43.53
C SER A 174 -7.14 36.17 -42.04
N LYS A 175 -6.73 37.39 -41.67
CA LYS A 175 -6.38 37.79 -40.30
C LYS A 175 -7.51 37.98 -39.26
N ASP A 176 -8.80 37.92 -39.59
CA ASP A 176 -9.83 38.50 -38.70
C ASP A 176 -10.99 37.59 -38.19
N ILE A 177 -10.93 36.27 -38.33
CA ILE A 177 -11.89 35.32 -37.70
C ILE A 177 -11.14 34.03 -37.38
N PRO A 178 -11.39 33.28 -36.28
CA PRO A 178 -10.77 31.96 -36.14
C PRO A 178 -11.18 31.09 -37.33
N SER A 179 -10.22 30.83 -38.20
CA SER A 179 -10.43 30.06 -39.42
C SER A 179 -10.63 28.58 -39.06
N PRO A 180 -11.34 27.81 -39.91
CA PRO A 180 -11.44 26.35 -39.75
C PRO A 180 -10.07 25.69 -39.56
N SER A 181 -9.03 26.23 -40.20
CA SER A 181 -7.65 25.78 -40.07
C SER A 181 -7.04 25.96 -38.67
N GLN A 182 -7.36 27.02 -37.94
CA GLN A 182 -6.88 27.23 -36.56
C GLN A 182 -7.52 26.25 -35.57
N ARG A 183 -8.79 25.91 -35.79
CA ARG A 183 -9.47 24.87 -35.03
C ARG A 183 -8.80 23.52 -35.23
N ILE A 184 -8.57 23.12 -36.48
CA ILE A 184 -7.86 21.88 -36.82
C ILE A 184 -6.45 21.88 -36.23
N ALA A 185 -5.70 22.97 -36.34
CA ALA A 185 -4.36 23.08 -35.76
C ALA A 185 -4.38 22.89 -34.22
N THR A 186 -5.42 23.40 -33.55
CA THR A 186 -5.62 23.18 -32.11
C THR A 186 -5.93 21.72 -31.82
N GLU A 187 -6.85 21.10 -32.54
CA GLU A 187 -7.22 19.68 -32.39
C GLU A 187 -5.99 18.76 -32.55
N ILE A 188 -5.19 19.00 -33.59
CA ILE A 188 -3.92 18.26 -33.82
C ILE A 188 -2.91 18.51 -32.71
N PHE A 189 -2.78 19.75 -32.22
CA PHE A 189 -1.88 20.05 -31.11
C PHE A 189 -2.28 19.33 -29.81
N VAL A 190 -3.59 19.26 -29.51
CA VAL A 190 -4.11 18.50 -28.38
C VAL A 190 -3.83 17.00 -28.54
N LEU A 191 -4.13 16.43 -29.71
CA LEU A 191 -3.84 15.03 -30.02
C LEU A 191 -2.35 14.69 -29.90
N ALA A 192 -1.49 15.57 -30.39
CA ALA A 192 -0.04 15.44 -30.25
C ALA A 192 0.37 15.36 -28.77
N LEU A 193 -0.12 16.27 -27.92
CA LEU A 193 0.20 16.24 -26.48
C LEU A 193 -0.30 14.95 -25.81
N LEU A 194 -1.52 14.51 -26.13
CA LEU A 194 -2.09 13.28 -25.58
C LEU A 194 -1.30 12.04 -25.99
N THR A 195 -0.91 11.94 -27.26
CA THR A 195 -0.12 10.80 -27.78
C THR A 195 1.30 10.74 -27.22
N GLN A 196 1.85 11.82 -26.66
CA GLN A 196 3.12 11.79 -25.92
C GLN A 196 3.01 11.21 -24.51
N ALA A 197 1.80 11.14 -23.93
CA ALA A 197 1.57 10.62 -22.57
C ALA A 197 1.54 9.07 -22.55
N LYS A 198 2.63 8.43 -23.00
CA LYS A 198 2.73 6.96 -23.17
C LYS A 198 3.04 6.18 -21.88
N SER A 199 3.39 6.87 -20.81
CA SER A 199 3.69 6.27 -19.50
C SER A 199 3.45 7.27 -18.38
N PHE A 200 3.38 6.79 -17.13
CA PHE A 200 3.19 7.64 -15.95
C PHE A 200 4.24 8.76 -15.87
N GLU A 201 5.52 8.45 -16.12
CA GLU A 201 6.61 9.44 -16.08
C GLU A 201 6.55 10.50 -17.20
N LEU A 202 5.89 10.18 -18.32
CA LEU A 202 5.79 11.05 -19.47
C LEU A 202 4.47 11.83 -19.52
N ALA A 203 3.44 11.41 -18.77
CA ALA A 203 2.12 12.03 -18.79
C ALA A 203 2.09 13.45 -18.18
N ALA A 204 2.93 13.72 -17.18
CA ALA A 204 2.94 15.01 -16.49
C ALA A 204 3.30 16.19 -17.41
N GLY A 205 4.30 16.02 -18.28
CA GLY A 205 4.77 17.09 -19.17
C GLY A 205 3.69 17.61 -20.13
N PRO A 206 3.10 16.74 -20.97
CA PRO A 206 2.03 17.16 -21.88
C PRO A 206 0.77 17.63 -21.15
N GLY A 207 0.41 17.01 -20.01
CA GLY A 207 -0.69 17.46 -19.17
C GLY A 207 -0.49 18.88 -18.61
N ASP A 208 0.70 19.19 -18.10
CA ASP A 208 1.06 20.54 -17.63
C ASP A 208 1.05 21.57 -18.76
N THR A 209 1.55 21.21 -19.96
CA THR A 209 1.52 22.09 -21.14
C THR A 209 0.08 22.38 -21.58
N LEU A 210 -0.77 21.35 -21.66
CA LEU A 210 -2.18 21.47 -22.05
C LEU A 210 -2.97 22.30 -21.03
N THR A 211 -2.74 22.05 -19.74
CA THR A 211 -3.32 22.82 -18.63
C THR A 211 -2.92 24.28 -18.72
N ALA A 212 -1.63 24.58 -18.95
CA ALA A 212 -1.16 25.96 -19.12
C ALA A 212 -1.82 26.63 -20.33
N PHE A 213 -1.97 25.91 -21.45
CA PHE A 213 -2.62 26.41 -22.66
C PHE A 213 -4.07 26.84 -22.39
N PHE A 214 -4.93 25.94 -21.90
CA PHE A 214 -6.34 26.25 -21.67
C PHE A 214 -6.56 27.23 -20.52
N GLN A 215 -5.72 27.21 -19.48
CA GLN A 215 -5.75 28.23 -18.44
C GLN A 215 -5.53 29.62 -19.02
N ARG A 216 -4.64 29.77 -20.01
CA ARG A 216 -4.41 31.05 -20.68
C ARG A 216 -5.51 31.42 -21.68
N VAL A 217 -6.09 30.44 -22.39
CA VAL A 217 -7.28 30.67 -23.23
C VAL A 217 -8.42 31.25 -22.39
N LYS A 218 -8.67 30.70 -21.19
CA LYS A 218 -9.70 31.18 -20.25
C LYS A 218 -9.50 32.65 -19.83
N THR A 219 -8.25 33.12 -19.78
CA THR A 219 -7.91 34.51 -19.39
C THR A 219 -7.95 35.54 -20.52
N LEU A 220 -8.28 35.14 -21.76
CA LEU A 220 -8.37 36.07 -22.90
C LEU A 220 -9.52 37.08 -22.70
N PRO A 221 -9.41 38.32 -23.22
CA PRO A 221 -10.45 39.34 -23.08
C PRO A 221 -11.81 38.88 -23.62
N GLN A 222 -12.85 38.96 -22.78
CA GLN A 222 -14.20 38.50 -23.09
C GLN A 222 -15.11 39.68 -23.47
N THR A 223 -15.21 40.00 -24.76
CA THR A 223 -16.33 40.75 -25.34
C THR A 223 -17.45 39.77 -25.72
N LEU A 224 -18.69 40.25 -25.92
CA LEU A 224 -19.84 39.37 -26.21
C LEU A 224 -19.59 38.42 -27.42
N HIS A 225 -19.01 38.92 -28.52
CA HIS A 225 -18.66 38.10 -29.69
C HIS A 225 -17.37 37.27 -29.52
N SER A 226 -16.49 37.59 -28.56
CA SER A 226 -15.31 36.76 -28.26
C SER A 226 -15.62 35.65 -27.25
N ARG A 227 -16.68 35.77 -26.44
CA ARG A 227 -17.05 34.78 -25.42
C ARG A 227 -17.40 33.41 -26.02
N GLU A 228 -18.24 33.36 -27.04
CA GLU A 228 -18.57 32.11 -27.75
C GLU A 228 -17.34 31.50 -28.44
N LYS A 229 -16.49 32.34 -29.06
CA LYS A 229 -15.25 31.89 -29.70
C LYS A 229 -14.26 31.30 -28.70
N VAL A 230 -14.10 31.95 -27.54
CA VAL A 230 -13.25 31.46 -26.45
C VAL A 230 -13.81 30.17 -25.87
N GLN A 231 -15.14 30.07 -25.66
CA GLN A 231 -15.76 28.85 -25.16
C GLN A 231 -15.62 27.68 -26.15
N ASN A 232 -15.82 27.93 -27.45
CA ASN A 232 -15.60 26.93 -28.49
C ASN A 232 -14.16 26.42 -28.51
N LEU A 233 -13.17 27.32 -28.33
CA LEU A 233 -11.76 26.96 -28.24
C LEU A 233 -11.48 26.17 -26.95
N LEU A 234 -12.06 26.57 -25.81
CA LEU A 234 -11.90 25.89 -24.53
C LEU A 234 -12.41 24.45 -24.58
N SER A 235 -13.52 24.17 -25.26
CA SER A 235 -14.11 22.82 -25.28
C SER A 235 -13.52 21.89 -26.37
N ILE A 236 -12.49 22.31 -27.12
CA ILE A 236 -11.84 21.48 -28.15
C ILE A 236 -11.21 20.20 -27.57
N TRP A 237 -10.74 20.24 -26.31
CA TRP A 237 -10.09 19.06 -25.71
C TRP A 237 -11.04 17.87 -25.51
N VAL A 238 -12.35 18.09 -25.43
CA VAL A 238 -13.33 17.10 -24.99
C VAL A 238 -13.26 15.82 -25.82
N ALA A 239 -13.41 15.92 -27.14
CA ALA A 239 -13.44 14.75 -28.01
C ALA A 239 -12.06 14.05 -28.14
N PRO A 240 -10.94 14.76 -28.38
CA PRO A 240 -9.60 14.15 -28.38
C PRO A 240 -9.23 13.42 -27.09
N VAL A 241 -9.52 14.03 -25.92
CA VAL A 241 -9.22 13.39 -24.62
C VAL A 241 -10.06 12.13 -24.43
N ARG A 242 -11.36 12.17 -24.75
CA ARG A 242 -12.24 10.99 -24.65
C ARG A 242 -11.71 9.86 -25.53
N HIS A 243 -11.40 10.15 -26.80
CA HIS A 243 -10.90 9.19 -27.78
C HIS A 243 -9.60 8.52 -27.35
N ILE A 244 -8.58 9.31 -26.97
CA ILE A 244 -7.27 8.77 -26.61
C ILE A 244 -7.32 7.98 -25.28
N VAL A 245 -8.12 8.42 -24.31
CA VAL A 245 -8.25 7.69 -23.04
C VAL A 245 -8.92 6.33 -23.25
N LEU A 246 -9.99 6.27 -24.06
CA LEU A 246 -10.66 4.99 -24.39
C LEU A 246 -9.76 4.03 -25.16
N GLN A 247 -8.85 4.54 -25.99
CA GLN A 247 -7.85 3.70 -26.66
C GLN A 247 -6.74 3.21 -25.73
N ASN A 248 -6.51 3.87 -24.59
CA ASN A 248 -5.37 3.63 -23.69
C ASN A 248 -5.84 3.47 -22.23
N MET A 249 -6.81 2.57 -21.99
CA MET A 249 -7.39 2.34 -20.66
C MET A 249 -6.36 1.90 -19.60
N ASN A 250 -5.25 1.27 -20.02
CA ASN A 250 -4.13 0.93 -19.15
C ASN A 250 -3.42 2.17 -18.54
N LEU A 251 -3.61 3.35 -19.13
CA LEU A 251 -3.07 4.62 -18.66
C LEU A 251 -4.14 5.53 -18.05
N LEU A 252 -5.31 5.00 -17.69
CA LEU A 252 -6.42 5.79 -17.17
C LEU A 252 -6.05 6.57 -15.90
N GLU A 253 -5.29 5.97 -14.97
CA GLU A 253 -4.85 6.65 -13.75
C GLU A 253 -4.00 7.90 -14.03
N PRO A 254 -2.86 7.83 -14.76
CA PRO A 254 -2.10 9.03 -15.11
C PRO A 254 -2.90 10.01 -15.98
N MET A 255 -3.73 9.52 -16.91
CA MET A 255 -4.57 10.40 -17.73
C MET A 255 -5.59 11.18 -16.89
N SER A 256 -6.19 10.53 -15.89
CA SER A 256 -7.14 11.17 -14.97
C SER A 256 -6.48 12.24 -14.10
N ALA A 257 -5.25 11.99 -13.64
CA ALA A 257 -4.51 12.89 -12.76
C ALA A 257 -3.96 14.12 -13.50
N TYR A 258 -3.40 13.93 -14.71
CA TYR A 258 -2.68 14.98 -15.43
C TYR A 258 -3.52 15.69 -16.50
N PHE A 259 -4.63 15.10 -16.96
CA PHE A 259 -5.50 15.70 -17.98
C PHE A 259 -6.90 15.97 -17.45
N LEU A 260 -7.67 14.93 -17.06
CA LEU A 260 -9.08 15.11 -16.68
C LEU A 260 -9.25 16.06 -15.50
N HIS A 261 -8.53 15.83 -14.40
CA HIS A 261 -8.66 16.64 -13.19
C HIS A 261 -8.32 18.13 -13.42
N PRO A 262 -7.18 18.50 -14.04
CA PRO A 262 -6.89 19.90 -14.38
C PRO A 262 -7.88 20.50 -15.39
N LEU A 263 -8.24 19.77 -16.46
CA LEU A 263 -9.14 20.29 -17.51
C LEU A 263 -10.54 20.55 -16.98
N PHE A 264 -11.10 19.66 -16.16
CA PHE A 264 -12.42 19.88 -15.53
C PHE A 264 -12.42 21.10 -14.62
N SER A 265 -11.32 21.39 -13.93
CA SER A 265 -11.17 22.61 -13.12
C SER A 265 -11.13 23.89 -13.96
N ILE A 266 -10.55 23.81 -15.16
CA ILE A 266 -10.45 24.95 -16.10
C ILE A 266 -11.78 25.19 -16.82
N ASP A 267 -12.42 24.13 -17.33
CA ASP A 267 -13.60 24.19 -18.20
C ASP A 267 -14.76 23.32 -17.67
N PRO A 268 -15.57 23.82 -16.71
CA PRO A 268 -16.75 23.12 -16.20
C PRO A 268 -17.81 22.83 -17.28
N SER A 269 -17.95 23.72 -18.27
CA SER A 269 -18.84 23.49 -19.42
C SER A 269 -18.34 22.32 -20.28
N GLY A 270 -17.03 22.24 -20.54
CA GLY A 270 -16.40 21.10 -21.21
C GLY A 270 -16.53 19.79 -20.42
N PHE A 271 -16.49 19.83 -19.09
CA PHE A 271 -16.81 18.66 -18.26
C PHE A 271 -18.23 18.13 -18.54
N ASN A 272 -19.24 19.00 -18.59
CA ASN A 272 -20.61 18.59 -18.91
C ASN A 272 -20.72 17.97 -20.32
N LEU A 273 -20.06 18.57 -21.32
CA LEU A 273 -19.99 17.99 -22.66
C LEU A 273 -19.30 16.61 -22.66
N PHE A 274 -18.24 16.45 -21.88
CA PHE A 274 -17.48 15.20 -21.78
C PHE A 274 -18.31 14.06 -21.19
N ILE A 275 -18.99 14.29 -20.06
CA ILE A 275 -19.81 13.25 -19.42
C ILE A 275 -21.08 12.91 -20.22
N ASN A 276 -21.64 13.87 -20.98
CA ASN A 276 -22.81 13.63 -21.83
C ASN A 276 -22.47 12.80 -23.08
N GLN A 277 -21.19 12.65 -23.44
CA GLN A 277 -20.70 11.74 -24.49
C GLN A 277 -20.39 10.33 -23.96
N LEU A 278 -20.65 10.07 -22.68
CA LEU A 278 -20.49 8.80 -22.01
C LEU A 278 -21.88 8.29 -21.59
N PRO A 279 -22.03 7.01 -21.19
CA PRO A 279 -23.30 6.41 -20.77
C PRO A 279 -23.83 6.96 -19.43
N LEU A 280 -23.99 8.28 -19.30
CA LEU A 280 -24.45 8.96 -18.09
C LEU A 280 -25.90 8.60 -17.75
N GLU A 281 -26.78 8.54 -18.75
CA GLU A 281 -28.19 8.15 -18.54
C GLU A 281 -28.32 6.73 -17.96
N ILE A 282 -27.46 5.80 -18.39
CA ILE A 282 -27.41 4.44 -17.84
C ILE A 282 -27.05 4.48 -16.35
N LEU A 283 -26.06 5.30 -15.98
CA LEU A 283 -25.68 5.51 -14.58
C LEU A 283 -26.79 6.21 -13.77
N LEU A 284 -27.49 7.19 -14.33
CA LEU A 284 -28.54 7.95 -13.64
C LEU A 284 -29.84 7.14 -13.47
N THR A 285 -30.16 6.24 -14.39
CA THR A 285 -31.29 5.30 -14.26
C THR A 285 -30.93 4.09 -13.40
N GLY A 286 -29.64 3.79 -13.26
CA GLY A 286 -29.14 2.60 -12.61
C GLY A 286 -29.42 1.33 -13.42
N ASP A 287 -29.49 1.47 -14.74
CA ASP A 287 -29.47 0.35 -15.66
C ASP A 287 -28.04 -0.22 -15.73
N MET A 288 -27.94 -1.54 -15.70
CA MET A 288 -26.66 -2.27 -15.71
C MET A 288 -26.47 -3.06 -17.02
N HIS A 289 -27.36 -2.88 -18.00
CA HIS A 289 -27.31 -3.54 -19.30
C HIS A 289 -26.66 -2.62 -20.36
N ASP A 290 -26.06 -3.25 -21.38
CA ASP A 290 -25.73 -2.64 -22.67
C ASP A 290 -24.67 -1.52 -22.75
N ALA A 291 -24.03 -1.11 -21.65
CA ALA A 291 -22.91 -0.15 -21.71
C ALA A 291 -21.53 -0.83 -21.85
N PRO A 292 -20.64 -0.33 -22.73
CA PRO A 292 -19.24 -0.77 -22.78
C PRO A 292 -18.53 -0.52 -21.44
N VAL A 293 -17.81 -1.53 -20.94
CA VAL A 293 -17.12 -1.47 -19.64
C VAL A 293 -16.09 -0.34 -19.60
N ASP A 294 -15.37 -0.11 -20.70
CA ASP A 294 -14.36 0.96 -20.76
C ASP A 294 -14.98 2.36 -20.67
N GLU A 295 -16.12 2.57 -21.36
CA GLU A 295 -16.84 3.85 -21.30
C GLU A 295 -17.43 4.09 -19.91
N LEU A 296 -17.98 3.05 -19.26
CA LEU A 296 -18.43 3.14 -17.87
C LEU A 296 -17.25 3.44 -16.93
N THR A 297 -16.12 2.74 -17.08
CA THR A 297 -14.94 2.92 -16.23
C THR A 297 -14.40 4.35 -16.34
N LEU A 298 -14.36 4.89 -17.56
CA LEU A 298 -14.02 6.30 -17.81
C LEU A 298 -15.03 7.26 -17.19
N LEU A 299 -16.33 6.97 -17.27
CA LEU A 299 -17.38 7.76 -16.64
C LEU A 299 -17.21 7.80 -15.12
N PHE A 300 -17.07 6.65 -14.46
CA PHE A 300 -16.85 6.59 -13.01
C PHE A 300 -15.59 7.36 -12.60
N THR A 301 -14.49 7.20 -13.33
CA THR A 301 -13.23 7.92 -13.05
C THR A 301 -13.39 9.43 -13.23
N SER A 302 -14.10 9.85 -14.27
CA SER A 302 -14.41 11.26 -14.54
C SER A 302 -15.25 11.87 -13.42
N LEU A 303 -16.31 11.16 -12.98
CA LEU A 303 -17.15 11.58 -11.86
C LEU A 303 -16.36 11.65 -10.54
N GLN A 304 -15.42 10.73 -10.31
CA GLN A 304 -14.52 10.77 -9.15
C GLN A 304 -13.62 12.02 -9.18
N MET A 305 -13.00 12.34 -10.32
CA MET A 305 -12.19 13.56 -10.45
C MET A 305 -13.04 14.81 -10.26
N ALA A 306 -14.23 14.84 -10.84
CA ALA A 306 -15.18 15.95 -10.71
C ALA A 306 -15.69 16.14 -9.26
N LYS A 307 -15.88 15.05 -8.50
CA LYS A 307 -16.18 15.12 -7.06
C LYS A 307 -15.02 15.74 -6.26
N LYS A 308 -13.76 15.46 -6.60
CA LYS A 308 -12.58 16.01 -5.90
C LYS A 308 -12.47 17.54 -6.06
N ILE A 309 -12.89 18.07 -7.21
CA ILE A 309 -12.88 19.53 -7.47
C ILE A 309 -14.20 20.22 -7.13
N GLY A 310 -15.24 19.46 -6.76
CA GLY A 310 -16.53 19.99 -6.32
C GLY A 310 -17.54 20.30 -7.43
N LEU A 311 -17.37 19.76 -8.65
CA LEU A 311 -18.37 19.86 -9.72
C LEU A 311 -19.52 18.84 -9.58
N VAL A 312 -19.26 17.74 -8.86
CA VAL A 312 -20.24 16.68 -8.59
C VAL A 312 -20.50 16.59 -7.10
N HIS A 313 -21.78 16.51 -6.73
CA HIS A 313 -22.26 16.45 -5.37
C HIS A 313 -23.01 15.13 -5.09
N GLU A 314 -23.17 14.79 -3.82
CA GLU A 314 -23.85 13.57 -3.37
C GLU A 314 -25.17 13.92 -2.68
N ASP A 315 -26.24 13.22 -3.06
CA ASP A 315 -27.61 13.30 -2.53
C ASP A 315 -28.17 14.72 -2.43
N HIS A 316 -28.04 15.38 -1.28
CA HIS A 316 -28.66 16.69 -1.02
C HIS A 316 -27.69 17.69 -0.37
N SER A 317 -26.37 17.54 -0.56
CA SER A 317 -25.44 18.57 -0.07
C SER A 317 -25.75 19.89 -0.78
N SER A 318 -26.45 20.79 -0.07
CA SER A 318 -26.98 22.04 -0.59
C SER A 318 -25.93 22.73 -1.45
N PRO A 319 -26.19 22.99 -2.75
CA PRO A 319 -25.33 23.89 -3.49
C PRO A 319 -25.42 25.22 -2.73
N LYS A 320 -24.34 25.64 -2.08
CA LYS A 320 -24.16 27.07 -1.90
C LYS A 320 -24.03 27.58 -3.32
N ALA A 321 -25.14 28.03 -3.90
CA ALA A 321 -25.17 28.68 -5.17
C ALA A 321 -24.12 29.78 -5.11
N SER A 322 -22.99 29.58 -5.78
CA SER A 322 -22.08 30.67 -6.07
C SER A 322 -22.82 31.52 -7.09
N ILE A 323 -23.54 32.53 -6.61
CA ILE A 323 -24.07 33.59 -7.45
C ILE A 323 -22.86 34.23 -8.12
N THR A 324 -22.56 33.84 -9.34
CA THR A 324 -21.73 34.64 -10.22
C THR A 324 -22.60 35.81 -10.69
N GLY A 325 -22.00 36.97 -10.94
CA GLY A 325 -22.70 38.24 -11.19
C GLY A 325 -23.60 38.29 -12.44
N ASN A 326 -23.80 37.17 -13.13
CA ASN A 326 -24.75 36.99 -14.23
C ASN A 326 -25.65 35.82 -13.83
N GLY A 327 -26.96 36.05 -13.67
CA GLY A 327 -27.93 35.11 -13.08
C GLY A 327 -28.20 33.80 -13.82
N GLU A 328 -27.16 33.05 -14.19
CA GLU A 328 -27.23 31.66 -14.63
C GLU A 328 -26.71 30.77 -13.50
N GLU A 329 -27.61 29.98 -12.90
CA GLU A 329 -27.26 28.96 -11.91
C GLU A 329 -26.48 27.83 -12.60
N GLU A 330 -25.15 27.78 -12.46
CA GLU A 330 -24.41 26.54 -12.78
C GLU A 330 -24.73 25.49 -11.70
N ALA A 331 -25.83 24.78 -11.88
CA ALA A 331 -26.22 23.67 -11.03
C ALA A 331 -25.22 22.51 -11.19
N GLY A 332 -24.38 22.28 -10.18
CA GLY A 332 -23.49 21.11 -10.15
C GLY A 332 -24.26 19.80 -10.23
N LEU A 333 -23.68 18.77 -10.85
CA LEU A 333 -24.32 17.46 -11.03
C LEU A 333 -24.49 16.76 -9.68
N VAL A 334 -25.72 16.39 -9.33
CA VAL A 334 -26.04 15.67 -8.10
C VAL A 334 -26.24 14.18 -8.38
N LEU A 335 -25.41 13.34 -7.78
CA LEU A 335 -25.53 11.88 -7.87
C LEU A 335 -26.29 11.32 -6.66
N LYS A 336 -27.31 10.51 -6.92
CA LYS A 336 -28.04 9.76 -5.89
C LYS A 336 -27.27 8.51 -5.50
N SER A 337 -26.85 8.42 -4.24
CA SER A 337 -26.00 7.33 -3.79
C SER A 337 -26.66 5.96 -3.84
N GLU A 338 -27.99 5.89 -3.70
CA GLU A 338 -28.75 4.64 -3.86
C GLU A 338 -28.65 4.07 -5.27
N ILE A 339 -28.58 4.94 -6.29
CA ILE A 339 -28.47 4.52 -7.70
C ILE A 339 -27.05 4.04 -7.98
N ILE A 340 -26.04 4.79 -7.55
CA ILE A 340 -24.63 4.37 -7.65
C ILE A 340 -24.39 3.05 -6.90
N GLY A 341 -25.06 2.85 -5.76
CA GLY A 341 -25.02 1.62 -4.98
C GLY A 341 -25.47 0.36 -5.74
N LYS A 342 -26.32 0.50 -6.77
CA LYS A 342 -26.71 -0.64 -7.63
C LYS A 342 -25.50 -1.22 -8.37
N PHE A 343 -24.55 -0.38 -8.78
CA PHE A 343 -23.33 -0.81 -9.49
C PHE A 343 -22.34 -1.60 -8.62
N LEU A 344 -22.52 -1.63 -7.30
CA LEU A 344 -21.78 -2.54 -6.42
C LEU A 344 -22.10 -4.02 -6.70
N PHE A 345 -23.21 -4.30 -7.40
CA PHE A 345 -23.64 -5.63 -7.82
C PHE A 345 -23.40 -5.91 -9.31
N HIS A 346 -22.66 -5.03 -10.00
CA HIS A 346 -22.39 -5.19 -11.43
C HIS A 346 -21.59 -6.47 -11.71
N ARG A 347 -21.81 -7.12 -12.87
CA ARG A 347 -21.11 -8.36 -13.25
C ARG A 347 -19.59 -8.21 -13.24
N ASP A 348 -19.10 -7.09 -13.78
CA ASP A 348 -17.68 -6.75 -13.88
C ASP A 348 -17.18 -6.14 -12.56
N PHE A 349 -16.13 -6.73 -11.99
CA PHE A 349 -15.55 -6.32 -10.73
C PHE A 349 -14.91 -4.92 -10.77
N SER A 350 -14.34 -4.52 -11.92
CA SER A 350 -13.73 -3.19 -12.09
C SER A 350 -14.76 -2.08 -11.86
N ILE A 351 -16.00 -2.29 -12.33
CA ILE A 351 -17.12 -1.38 -12.12
C ILE A 351 -17.58 -1.37 -10.66
N ARG A 352 -17.61 -2.52 -9.98
CA ARG A 352 -17.93 -2.57 -8.53
C ARG A 352 -16.94 -1.73 -7.72
N ILE A 353 -15.65 -1.87 -8.01
CA ILE A 353 -14.57 -1.09 -7.41
C ILE A 353 -14.70 0.40 -7.74
N ALA A 354 -14.98 0.74 -9.00
CA ALA A 354 -15.16 2.13 -9.44
C ALA A 354 -16.38 2.79 -8.76
N ALA A 355 -17.47 2.04 -8.57
CA ALA A 355 -18.66 2.48 -7.86
C ALA A 355 -18.39 2.69 -6.37
N LEU A 356 -17.72 1.75 -5.70
CA LEU A 356 -17.32 1.88 -4.30
C LEU A 356 -16.39 3.09 -4.10
N SER A 357 -15.40 3.26 -4.98
CA SER A 357 -14.50 4.42 -4.98
C SER A 357 -15.26 5.74 -5.19
N LEU A 358 -16.25 5.77 -6.09
CA LEU A 358 -17.09 6.96 -6.32
C LEU A 358 -17.98 7.32 -5.12
N LEU A 359 -18.55 6.33 -4.42
CA LEU A 359 -19.31 6.54 -3.19
C LEU A 359 -18.42 7.12 -2.08
N ILE A 360 -17.17 6.65 -1.99
CA ILE A 360 -16.19 7.08 -0.97
C ILE A 360 -15.47 8.38 -1.32
N THR A 361 -15.37 8.74 -2.59
CA THR A 361 -14.70 9.99 -3.01
C THR A 361 -15.53 11.23 -2.61
N ALA A 362 -14.85 12.25 -2.09
CA ALA A 362 -15.41 13.56 -1.80
C ALA A 362 -14.37 14.68 -2.02
N ASN A 363 -14.83 15.92 -2.12
CA ASN A 363 -13.97 17.12 -2.26
C ASN A 363 -13.04 17.31 -1.04
N ALA A 364 -13.54 17.02 0.17
CA ALA A 364 -12.70 16.96 1.38
C ALA A 364 -12.64 15.51 1.89
N THR A 365 -11.43 15.06 2.25
CA THR A 365 -11.17 13.70 2.77
C THR A 365 -11.87 13.42 4.10
N THR A 366 -12.31 14.46 4.81
CA THR A 366 -13.08 14.40 6.05
C THR A 366 -14.54 14.81 5.86
N LYS A 367 -15.04 14.96 4.62
CA LYS A 367 -16.46 15.26 4.41
C LYS A 367 -17.31 14.07 4.91
N PRO A 368 -18.32 14.30 5.78
CA PRO A 368 -19.21 13.24 6.23
C PRO A 368 -19.87 12.51 5.07
N PHE A 369 -20.21 11.24 5.27
CA PHE A 369 -21.13 10.53 4.38
C PHE A 369 -22.57 11.05 4.59
N SER A 370 -23.43 10.91 3.59
CA SER A 370 -24.88 10.95 3.80
C SER A 370 -25.37 9.59 4.35
N SER A 371 -26.59 9.53 4.86
CA SER A 371 -27.24 8.28 5.26
C SER A 371 -27.47 7.35 4.06
N GLY A 372 -27.87 7.91 2.91
CA GLY A 372 -28.03 7.19 1.65
C GLY A 372 -26.73 6.54 1.18
N THR A 373 -25.61 7.26 1.20
CA THR A 373 -24.29 6.72 0.80
C THR A 373 -23.87 5.57 1.70
N MET A 374 -23.99 5.72 3.02
CA MET A 374 -23.53 4.68 3.93
C MET A 374 -24.39 3.41 3.81
N ARG A 375 -25.72 3.55 3.67
CA ARG A 375 -26.61 2.41 3.43
C ARG A 375 -26.30 1.71 2.10
N ALA A 376 -26.03 2.47 1.04
CA ALA A 376 -25.64 1.92 -0.26
C ALA A 376 -24.34 1.11 -0.16
N ILE A 377 -23.32 1.63 0.52
CA ILE A 377 -22.05 0.93 0.77
C ILE A 377 -22.31 -0.36 1.56
N LEU A 378 -22.97 -0.28 2.72
CA LEU A 378 -23.24 -1.45 3.58
C LEU A 378 -24.01 -2.55 2.86
N LYS A 379 -24.95 -2.19 1.96
CA LYS A 379 -25.70 -3.16 1.17
C LYS A 379 -24.81 -3.92 0.18
N GLY A 380 -23.80 -3.27 -0.40
CA GLY A 380 -22.91 -3.87 -1.41
C GLY A 380 -21.71 -4.63 -0.83
N LEU A 381 -21.26 -4.31 0.39
CA LEU A 381 -20.10 -4.96 1.01
C LEU A 381 -20.19 -6.49 1.11
N PRO A 382 -21.34 -7.13 1.44
CA PRO A 382 -21.44 -8.59 1.51
C PRO A 382 -21.03 -9.31 0.22
N SER A 383 -21.46 -8.82 -0.95
CA SER A 383 -21.05 -9.42 -2.23
C SER A 383 -19.59 -9.15 -2.57
N MET A 384 -19.03 -8.03 -2.12
CA MET A 384 -17.63 -7.69 -2.34
C MET A 384 -16.69 -8.51 -1.44
N HIS A 385 -17.05 -8.73 -0.17
CA HIS A 385 -16.29 -9.56 0.77
C HIS A 385 -16.23 -11.04 0.37
N ALA A 386 -17.22 -11.51 -0.40
CA ALA A 386 -17.24 -12.86 -0.94
C ALA A 386 -16.28 -13.07 -2.13
N GLU A 387 -15.52 -12.05 -2.56
CA GLU A 387 -14.70 -12.12 -3.77
C GLU A 387 -13.49 -13.06 -3.64
N SER A 388 -13.41 -13.99 -4.58
CA SER A 388 -12.47 -15.12 -4.55
C SER A 388 -11.05 -14.75 -5.00
N ASP A 389 -10.91 -13.72 -5.82
CA ASP A 389 -9.62 -13.23 -6.30
C ASP A 389 -8.86 -12.41 -5.23
N ALA A 390 -7.56 -12.70 -5.07
CA ALA A 390 -6.74 -12.07 -4.04
C ALA A 390 -6.41 -10.61 -4.36
N TYR A 391 -6.19 -10.28 -5.63
CA TYR A 391 -5.92 -8.91 -6.07
C TYR A 391 -7.14 -8.01 -5.82
N SER A 392 -8.32 -8.51 -6.20
CA SER A 392 -9.63 -7.90 -5.98
C SER A 392 -9.89 -7.59 -4.50
N ARG A 393 -9.61 -8.54 -3.60
CA ARG A 393 -9.67 -8.29 -2.14
C ARG A 393 -8.71 -7.18 -1.68
N GLY A 394 -7.52 -7.12 -2.28
CA GLY A 394 -6.54 -6.05 -2.03
C GLY A 394 -7.10 -4.67 -2.38
N GLU A 395 -7.77 -4.54 -3.53
CA GLU A 395 -8.41 -3.29 -3.96
C GLU A 395 -9.56 -2.87 -3.03
N ILE A 396 -10.39 -3.82 -2.60
CA ILE A 396 -11.44 -3.57 -1.60
C ILE A 396 -10.83 -3.00 -0.32
N LEU A 397 -9.79 -3.63 0.22
CA LEU A 397 -9.12 -3.18 1.44
C LEU A 397 -8.45 -1.81 1.28
N SER A 398 -7.87 -1.54 0.10
CA SER A 398 -7.29 -0.23 -0.24
C SER A 398 -8.34 0.88 -0.20
N ILE A 399 -9.54 0.61 -0.74
CA ILE A 399 -10.65 1.55 -0.74
C ILE A 399 -11.30 1.67 0.65
N THR A 400 -11.43 0.57 1.39
CA THR A 400 -11.88 0.57 2.79
C THR A 400 -10.95 1.41 3.67
N ARG A 401 -9.64 1.43 3.42
CA ARG A 401 -8.71 2.35 4.12
C ARG A 401 -9.04 3.83 3.83
N LYS A 402 -9.47 4.16 2.61
CA LYS A 402 -9.91 5.52 2.21
C LYS A 402 -11.29 5.90 2.78
N LEU A 403 -12.12 4.93 3.18
CA LEU A 403 -13.40 5.15 3.88
C LEU A 403 -13.19 5.78 5.27
N ILE A 404 -12.16 5.32 5.99
CA ILE A 404 -11.92 5.65 7.41
C ILE A 404 -11.78 7.16 7.67
N PRO A 405 -10.98 7.96 6.92
CA PRO A 405 -10.88 9.40 7.15
C PRO A 405 -12.22 10.16 7.03
N ARG A 406 -13.11 9.73 6.12
CA ARG A 406 -14.45 10.33 5.97
C ARG A 406 -15.38 9.95 7.12
N LEU A 407 -15.29 8.71 7.62
CA LEU A 407 -16.02 8.29 8.83
C LEU A 407 -15.61 9.13 10.05
N LYS A 408 -14.30 9.42 10.19
CA LYS A 408 -13.76 10.29 11.25
C LYS A 408 -14.26 11.73 11.14
N GLY A 409 -14.34 12.26 9.92
CA GLY A 409 -14.86 13.61 9.64
C GLY A 409 -16.38 13.74 9.78
N GLY A 410 -17.09 12.61 9.87
CA GLY A 410 -18.51 12.48 10.21
C GLY A 410 -18.94 13.12 11.53
N ILE A 411 -17.99 13.42 12.41
CA ILE A 411 -18.17 13.63 13.84
C ILE A 411 -17.70 15.04 14.21
N MET A 412 -18.13 16.06 13.48
CA MET A 412 -17.95 17.44 13.92
C MET A 412 -19.31 17.95 14.42
N SER A 413 -19.39 18.60 15.58
CA SER A 413 -20.59 19.33 15.97
C SER A 413 -20.19 20.56 16.79
N SER A 414 -21.17 21.43 17.00
CA SER A 414 -21.14 22.90 17.04
C SER A 414 -20.45 23.60 18.21
N GLU A 415 -19.42 23.02 18.85
CA GLU A 415 -18.81 23.58 20.07
C GLU A 415 -17.47 24.29 19.82
N GLN A 416 -17.46 25.24 18.89
CA GLN A 416 -16.55 26.39 18.99
C GLN A 416 -17.42 27.63 19.19
N ASN A 417 -17.35 28.19 20.40
CA ASN A 417 -18.00 29.42 20.79
C ASN A 417 -17.96 30.45 19.65
N TRP A 418 -19.15 30.91 19.25
CA TRP A 418 -19.39 31.90 18.19
C TRP A 418 -18.72 33.27 18.42
N THR A 419 -17.94 33.43 19.49
CA THR A 419 -17.33 34.70 19.89
C THR A 419 -15.99 34.98 19.18
N ASP A 420 -15.29 33.99 18.65
CA ASP A 420 -13.95 34.21 18.02
C ASP A 420 -13.96 34.28 16.47
N VAL A 421 -15.12 34.05 15.83
CA VAL A 421 -15.21 34.00 14.35
C VAL A 421 -15.22 35.39 13.69
N ARG A 422 -15.48 36.47 14.44
CA ARG A 422 -15.44 37.84 13.87
C ARG A 422 -14.02 38.39 13.63
N ALA A 423 -12.98 37.68 14.05
CA ALA A 423 -11.60 38.18 13.96
C ALA A 423 -10.72 37.53 12.87
N SER A 424 -11.20 36.55 12.09
CA SER A 424 -10.34 35.86 11.11
C SER A 424 -10.99 35.66 9.74
N VAL A 425 -11.01 36.73 8.94
CA VAL A 425 -11.49 36.72 7.54
C VAL A 425 -10.42 36.19 6.55
N ASN A 426 -9.21 35.84 7.00
CA ASN A 426 -8.06 35.62 6.08
C ASN A 426 -7.37 34.24 6.11
N LYS A 427 -8.03 33.17 6.54
CA LYS A 427 -7.53 31.80 6.29
C LYS A 427 -8.63 30.91 5.73
N LYS A 428 -8.37 30.30 4.57
CA LYS A 428 -9.14 29.21 3.96
C LYS A 428 -9.17 28.01 4.92
N GLN A 429 -10.09 28.01 5.90
CA GLN A 429 -10.41 26.80 6.66
C GLN A 429 -11.51 26.02 5.94
N PRO A 430 -11.42 24.68 5.89
CA PRO A 430 -12.47 23.86 5.32
C PRO A 430 -13.78 24.05 6.12
N PRO A 431 -14.95 24.02 5.46
CA PRO A 431 -16.23 24.18 6.14
C PRO A 431 -16.42 23.11 7.24
N ASN A 432 -16.86 23.56 8.42
CA ASN A 432 -17.30 22.68 9.51
C ASN A 432 -18.54 21.91 9.04
N TYR A 433 -18.37 20.64 8.71
CA TYR A 433 -19.48 19.76 8.38
C TYR A 433 -19.92 19.01 9.64
N ALA A 434 -21.04 19.41 10.22
CA ALA A 434 -21.61 18.69 11.34
C ALA A 434 -22.67 17.69 10.90
N ARG A 435 -22.36 16.39 10.96
CA ARG A 435 -23.37 15.33 10.94
C ARG A 435 -23.58 14.86 12.38
N ASP A 436 -24.83 14.55 12.70
CA ASP A 436 -25.21 14.04 14.01
C ASP A 436 -24.46 12.75 14.34
N ASP A 437 -23.84 12.70 15.53
CA ASP A 437 -23.02 11.58 16.00
C ASP A 437 -23.81 10.27 16.04
N VAL A 438 -25.15 10.35 16.14
CA VAL A 438 -26.08 9.22 16.24
C VAL A 438 -26.10 8.38 14.95
N GLU A 439 -26.29 9.00 13.78
CA GLU A 439 -26.39 8.24 12.52
C GLU A 439 -25.05 7.59 12.13
N THR A 440 -23.95 8.30 12.35
CA THR A 440 -22.60 7.77 12.12
C THR A 440 -22.32 6.58 13.03
N ARG A 441 -22.70 6.66 14.31
CA ARG A 441 -22.59 5.56 15.27
C ARG A 441 -23.44 4.36 14.85
N GLN A 442 -24.67 4.58 14.42
CA GLN A 442 -25.54 3.50 13.93
C GLN A 442 -24.95 2.78 12.72
N CYS A 443 -24.41 3.54 11.76
CA CYS A 443 -23.76 2.97 10.58
C CYS A 443 -22.50 2.17 10.93
N LEU A 444 -21.69 2.65 11.88
CA LEU A 444 -20.51 1.92 12.35
C LEU A 444 -20.91 0.63 13.06
N LYS A 445 -21.98 0.65 13.86
CA LYS A 445 -22.53 -0.54 14.49
C LYS A 445 -22.99 -1.56 13.45
N GLU A 446 -23.78 -1.15 12.47
CA GLU A 446 -24.20 -2.01 11.36
C GLU A 446 -23.00 -2.58 10.58
N TYR A 447 -21.95 -1.79 10.39
CA TYR A 447 -20.74 -2.27 9.74
C TYR A 447 -20.04 -3.35 10.58
N LEU A 448 -19.88 -3.13 11.88
CA LEU A 448 -19.27 -4.11 12.80
C LEU A 448 -20.11 -5.39 12.91
N ASP A 449 -21.43 -5.27 12.93
CA ASP A 449 -22.34 -6.42 12.96
C ASP A 449 -22.22 -7.26 11.66
N PHE A 450 -22.08 -6.60 10.50
CA PHE A 450 -21.76 -7.27 9.25
C PHE A 450 -20.39 -7.98 9.31
N LEU A 451 -19.35 -7.32 9.82
CA LEU A 451 -18.03 -7.94 9.96
C LEU A 451 -18.10 -9.18 10.85
N LYS A 452 -18.81 -9.11 11.99
CA LYS A 452 -19.05 -10.26 12.88
C LYS A 452 -19.82 -11.38 12.17
N ALA A 453 -20.82 -11.07 11.35
CA ALA A 453 -21.54 -12.08 10.57
C ALA A 453 -20.63 -12.79 9.55
N ASP A 454 -19.65 -12.09 8.99
CA ASP A 454 -18.63 -12.66 8.12
C ASP A 454 -17.57 -13.49 8.86
N LEU A 455 -17.52 -13.45 10.19
CA LEU A 455 -16.63 -14.28 11.03
C LEU A 455 -17.28 -15.59 11.52
N GLN A 456 -18.54 -15.86 11.17
CA GLN A 456 -19.17 -17.12 11.53
C GLN A 456 -18.37 -18.31 10.95
N PRO A 457 -18.23 -19.44 11.67
CA PRO A 457 -17.44 -20.59 11.20
C PRO A 457 -17.88 -21.18 9.86
N THR A 458 -19.13 -20.95 9.45
CA THR A 458 -19.70 -21.41 8.17
C THR A 458 -19.44 -20.45 7.00
N ALA A 459 -18.85 -19.28 7.24
CA ALA A 459 -18.50 -18.35 6.17
C ALA A 459 -17.29 -18.86 5.36
N SER A 460 -17.14 -18.34 4.14
CA SER A 460 -16.05 -18.73 3.25
C SER A 460 -14.75 -18.00 3.60
N TYR A 461 -13.60 -18.59 3.23
CA TYR A 461 -12.29 -17.96 3.41
C TYR A 461 -12.21 -16.49 2.95
N PRO A 462 -12.71 -16.09 1.76
CA PRO A 462 -12.71 -14.69 1.35
C PRO A 462 -13.41 -13.75 2.32
N ARG A 463 -14.54 -14.18 2.90
CA ARG A 463 -15.32 -13.41 3.87
C ARG A 463 -14.56 -13.27 5.18
N HIS A 464 -14.03 -14.39 5.71
CA HIS A 464 -13.19 -14.37 6.91
C HIS A 464 -12.02 -13.41 6.76
N ILE A 465 -11.21 -13.59 5.70
CA ILE A 465 -9.96 -12.84 5.57
C ILE A 465 -10.20 -11.35 5.31
N THR A 466 -11.22 -11.00 4.54
CA THR A 466 -11.58 -9.60 4.28
C THR A 466 -12.14 -8.94 5.53
N SER A 467 -12.99 -9.64 6.29
CA SER A 467 -13.54 -9.15 7.56
C SER A 467 -12.45 -8.95 8.63
N LEU A 468 -11.57 -9.95 8.83
CA LEU A 468 -10.45 -9.85 9.78
C LEU A 468 -9.49 -8.70 9.42
N LYS A 469 -9.12 -8.56 8.13
CA LYS A 469 -8.25 -7.44 7.68
C LYS A 469 -8.94 -6.08 7.86
N THR A 470 -10.25 -6.01 7.62
CA THR A 470 -11.03 -4.79 7.85
C THR A 470 -11.11 -4.42 9.32
N LEU A 471 -11.34 -5.39 10.22
CA LEU A 471 -11.32 -5.17 11.67
C LEU A 471 -9.97 -4.63 12.14
N ILE A 472 -8.86 -5.18 11.62
CA ILE A 472 -7.52 -4.65 11.91
C ILE A 472 -7.40 -3.19 11.46
N LEU A 473 -7.84 -2.83 10.25
CA LEU A 473 -7.81 -1.43 9.78
C LEU A 473 -8.63 -0.49 10.68
N LEU A 474 -9.79 -0.94 11.19
CA LEU A 474 -10.61 -0.16 12.12
C LEU A 474 -9.93 0.00 13.49
N LEU A 475 -9.31 -1.05 14.02
CA LEU A 475 -8.55 -1.01 15.27
C LEU A 475 -7.32 -0.08 15.14
N GLU A 476 -6.51 -0.25 14.10
CA GLU A 476 -5.34 0.58 13.79
C GLU A 476 -5.70 2.06 13.59
N SER A 477 -6.93 2.34 13.16
CA SER A 477 -7.41 3.71 13.01
C SER A 477 -7.69 4.43 14.34
N GLY A 478 -7.73 3.69 15.45
CA GLY A 478 -8.01 4.15 16.82
C GLY A 478 -9.49 4.23 17.18
N LEU A 479 -10.35 3.39 16.59
CA LEU A 479 -11.82 3.44 16.80
C LEU A 479 -12.24 2.95 18.19
N ASP A 480 -11.51 1.97 18.75
CA ASP A 480 -11.64 1.53 20.14
C ASP A 480 -10.46 2.07 20.94
N THR A 481 -10.73 2.88 21.97
CA THR A 481 -9.70 3.52 22.79
C THR A 481 -8.88 2.55 23.63
N ARG A 482 -9.37 1.31 23.83
CA ARG A 482 -8.68 0.27 24.59
C ARG A 482 -7.60 -0.44 23.75
N PHE A 483 -7.49 -0.13 22.46
CA PHE A 483 -6.42 -0.65 21.61
C PHE A 483 -5.06 -0.03 22.01
N GLU A 484 -4.29 -0.78 22.80
CA GLU A 484 -2.90 -0.46 23.19
C GLU A 484 -1.88 -1.05 22.20
N GLY A 485 -2.21 -1.09 20.90
CA GLY A 485 -1.32 -1.67 19.89
C GLY A 485 0.01 -0.91 19.79
N SER A 486 1.11 -1.59 20.15
CA SER A 486 2.52 -1.18 20.07
C SER A 486 3.05 -0.89 18.64
N ILE A 487 2.17 -0.61 17.68
CA ILE A 487 2.52 -0.34 16.27
C ILE A 487 1.70 0.85 15.76
N VAL A 488 1.61 1.93 16.54
CA VAL A 488 1.30 3.23 15.93
C VAL A 488 2.50 3.59 15.07
N SER A 489 2.42 3.16 13.81
CA SER A 489 3.16 3.74 12.72
C SER A 489 3.09 5.25 12.89
N LYS A 490 4.23 5.84 13.22
CA LYS A 490 4.49 7.28 13.12
C LYS A 490 4.39 7.77 11.66
N ASN A 491 4.07 6.90 10.71
CA ASN A 491 3.82 7.24 9.32
C ASN A 491 2.33 7.19 9.03
N GLU A 492 1.68 8.35 9.11
CA GLU A 492 0.97 9.01 8.00
C GLU A 492 0.17 10.18 8.58
N GLY A 493 0.42 11.39 8.08
CA GLY A 493 -0.01 12.68 8.63
C GLY A 493 -1.52 12.99 8.61
N ASN A 494 -2.39 12.02 8.91
CA ASN A 494 -3.82 12.25 9.11
C ASN A 494 -4.12 12.47 10.59
N TYR A 495 -3.93 13.71 11.05
CA TYR A 495 -4.21 14.22 12.40
C TYR A 495 -5.69 14.15 12.85
N THR A 496 -6.57 13.49 12.11
CA THR A 496 -7.98 13.37 12.50
C THR A 496 -8.13 12.17 13.43
N LYS A 497 -8.22 12.45 14.74
CA LYS A 497 -8.57 11.46 15.76
C LYS A 497 -10.06 11.13 15.67
N TRP A 498 -10.43 9.89 16.01
CA TRP A 498 -11.84 9.59 16.28
C TRP A 498 -12.32 10.44 17.46
N ARG A 499 -13.51 11.04 17.34
CA ARG A 499 -14.15 11.76 18.46
C ARG A 499 -15.19 10.90 19.19
N LEU A 500 -15.55 9.76 18.62
CA LEU A 500 -16.37 8.74 19.27
C LEU A 500 -15.50 7.51 19.56
N ASN A 501 -15.84 6.80 20.63
CA ASN A 501 -15.29 5.49 20.95
C ASN A 501 -16.36 4.43 20.63
N VAL A 502 -15.99 3.37 19.89
CA VAL A 502 -16.82 2.17 19.74
C VAL A 502 -16.11 1.01 20.37
N GLU A 503 -16.81 0.31 21.26
CA GLU A 503 -16.30 -0.89 21.91
C GLU A 503 -16.33 -2.05 20.90
N ILE A 504 -15.20 -2.33 20.27
CA ILE A 504 -15.04 -3.45 19.32
C ILE A 504 -14.74 -4.73 20.10
N PHE A 505 -13.92 -4.62 21.16
CA PHE A 505 -13.62 -5.75 22.04
C PHE A 505 -14.84 -6.11 22.88
N GLU A 506 -15.68 -6.99 22.33
CA GLU A 506 -16.87 -7.55 22.97
C GLU A 506 -16.73 -9.07 23.11
N PRO A 507 -17.40 -9.71 24.09
CA PRO A 507 -17.40 -11.16 24.23
C PRO A 507 -17.89 -11.93 22.99
N THR A 508 -18.86 -11.35 22.27
CA THR A 508 -19.39 -11.94 21.03
C THR A 508 -18.31 -12.04 19.95
N LEU A 509 -17.48 -11.01 19.81
CA LEU A 509 -16.35 -11.01 18.89
C LEU A 509 -15.27 -11.99 19.34
N LEU A 510 -14.96 -12.03 20.65
CA LEU A 510 -14.00 -12.99 21.21
C LEU A 510 -14.42 -14.43 20.88
N ARG A 511 -15.70 -14.78 21.07
CA ARG A 511 -16.24 -16.10 20.75
C ARG A 511 -16.02 -16.48 19.28
N LEU A 512 -16.36 -15.57 18.36
CA LEU A 512 -16.18 -15.78 16.91
C LEU A 512 -14.71 -15.99 16.55
N LEU A 513 -13.82 -15.15 17.08
CA LEU A 513 -12.38 -15.26 16.81
C LEU A 513 -11.79 -16.56 17.35
N VAL A 514 -12.23 -17.01 18.52
CA VAL A 514 -11.81 -18.29 19.11
C VAL A 514 -12.25 -19.47 18.25
N ASP A 515 -13.47 -19.47 17.71
CA ASP A 515 -13.91 -20.51 16.79
C ASP A 515 -13.08 -20.52 15.48
N LEU A 516 -12.70 -19.33 14.98
CA LEU A 516 -11.82 -19.20 13.82
C LEU A 516 -10.36 -19.61 14.08
N LEU A 517 -9.95 -19.84 15.33
CA LEU A 517 -8.65 -20.46 15.59
C LEU A 517 -8.59 -21.91 15.11
N LEU A 518 -9.73 -22.57 14.88
CA LEU A 518 -9.82 -23.93 14.31
C LEU A 518 -10.07 -23.93 12.80
N ASP A 519 -10.00 -22.77 12.14
CA ASP A 519 -10.24 -22.64 10.71
C ASP A 519 -9.20 -23.42 9.86
N PRO A 520 -9.59 -24.08 8.77
CA PRO A 520 -8.66 -24.84 7.92
C PRO A 520 -7.57 -23.97 7.27
N PHE A 521 -7.75 -22.66 7.16
CA PHE A 521 -6.80 -21.74 6.53
C PHE A 521 -5.89 -21.08 7.57
N GLU A 522 -4.57 -21.26 7.40
CA GLU A 522 -3.54 -20.73 8.30
C GLU A 522 -3.58 -19.19 8.42
N GLU A 523 -3.85 -18.48 7.31
CA GLU A 523 -3.97 -17.02 7.34
C GLU A 523 -5.15 -16.54 8.22
N VAL A 524 -6.29 -17.26 8.19
CA VAL A 524 -7.47 -16.93 9.02
C VAL A 524 -7.15 -17.15 10.49
N ARG A 525 -6.53 -18.28 10.84
CA ARG A 525 -6.10 -18.59 12.21
C ARG A 525 -5.11 -17.53 12.73
N ALA A 526 -4.10 -17.18 11.92
CA ALA A 526 -3.07 -16.21 12.30
C ALA A 526 -3.64 -14.80 12.51
N ARG A 527 -4.55 -14.34 11.64
CA ARG A 527 -5.19 -13.03 11.77
C ARG A 527 -6.19 -12.98 12.93
N SER A 528 -6.95 -14.05 13.15
CA SER A 528 -7.86 -14.15 14.30
C SER A 528 -7.08 -14.07 15.61
N LEU A 529 -5.97 -14.81 15.74
CA LEU A 529 -5.09 -14.72 16.89
C LEU A 529 -4.52 -13.31 17.09
N THR A 530 -4.11 -12.65 15.99
CA THR A 530 -3.60 -11.29 16.07
C THR A 530 -4.61 -10.37 16.73
N ILE A 531 -5.90 -10.48 16.39
CA ILE A 531 -6.96 -9.70 17.02
C ILE A 531 -7.19 -10.12 18.47
N VAL A 532 -7.22 -11.43 18.78
CA VAL A 532 -7.36 -11.93 20.17
C VAL A 532 -6.27 -11.38 21.09
N ASN A 533 -5.01 -11.32 20.62
CA ASN A 533 -3.89 -10.77 21.38
C ASN A 533 -4.00 -9.25 21.64
N LEU A 534 -4.90 -8.55 20.95
CA LEU A 534 -5.18 -7.13 21.14
C LEU A 534 -6.30 -6.87 22.15
N PHE A 535 -7.03 -7.91 22.59
CA PHE A 535 -8.09 -7.72 23.57
C PHE A 535 -7.51 -7.26 24.91
N PRO A 536 -8.19 -6.30 25.59
CA PRO A 536 -7.89 -5.94 26.96
C PRO A 536 -7.91 -7.17 27.89
N ARG A 537 -6.95 -7.23 28.83
CA ARG A 537 -6.80 -8.37 29.74
C ARG A 537 -8.05 -8.63 30.55
N ASP A 538 -8.75 -7.57 30.97
CA ASP A 538 -10.00 -7.64 31.70
C ASP A 538 -11.11 -8.31 30.89
N ILE A 539 -11.11 -8.25 29.56
CA ILE A 539 -12.12 -8.93 28.72
C ILE A 539 -11.68 -10.35 28.39
N LEU A 540 -10.38 -10.60 28.27
CA LEU A 540 -9.83 -11.95 28.17
C LEU A 540 -10.01 -12.75 29.48
N LEU A 541 -10.04 -12.06 30.63
CA LEU A 541 -10.01 -12.67 31.97
C LEU A 541 -11.27 -12.41 32.85
N SER A 542 -12.10 -11.42 32.58
CA SER A 542 -13.33 -11.11 33.35
C SER A 542 -14.52 -11.29 32.38
N GLY A 543 -15.61 -12.01 32.67
CA GLY A 543 -16.22 -12.19 33.98
C GLY A 543 -16.49 -10.84 34.63
N GLY A 544 -17.25 -9.97 33.96
CA GLY A 544 -17.52 -8.59 34.37
C GLY A 544 -17.75 -8.43 35.87
N ILE A 545 -17.10 -7.43 36.46
CA ILE A 545 -17.38 -6.99 37.83
C ILE A 545 -18.78 -6.36 37.82
N GLN A 546 -19.82 -7.16 38.08
CA GLN A 546 -20.88 -6.93 39.06
C GLN A 546 -22.08 -7.88 38.87
N LEU A 547 -22.43 -8.52 39.99
CA LEU A 547 -23.69 -9.18 40.34
C LEU A 547 -24.19 -10.36 39.49
N GLY A 548 -24.03 -11.56 40.08
CA GLY A 548 -24.94 -12.68 39.86
C GLY A 548 -24.62 -13.55 38.65
N SER A 549 -24.00 -14.71 38.91
CA SER A 549 -23.90 -15.88 38.02
C SER A 549 -23.65 -15.60 36.54
N ASN A 550 -22.41 -15.74 36.07
CA ASN A 550 -22.08 -16.60 34.92
C ASN A 550 -20.57 -16.59 34.63
N SER A 551 -19.93 -17.69 34.99
CA SER A 551 -18.58 -18.15 34.67
C SER A 551 -18.38 -18.50 33.18
N SER A 552 -19.06 -17.84 32.23
CA SER A 552 -19.24 -18.38 30.87
C SER A 552 -18.04 -18.19 29.92
N GLU A 553 -17.27 -17.10 30.00
CA GLU A 553 -16.29 -16.74 28.95
C GLU A 553 -14.89 -17.32 29.17
N LYS A 554 -14.38 -17.36 30.41
CA LYS A 554 -13.16 -18.11 30.77
C LYS A 554 -13.28 -19.62 30.46
N ILE A 555 -14.49 -20.16 30.57
CA ILE A 555 -14.82 -21.54 30.17
C ILE A 555 -14.71 -21.72 28.65
N GLN A 556 -14.88 -20.67 27.83
CA GLN A 556 -14.79 -20.78 26.38
C GLN A 556 -13.35 -20.93 25.88
N LEU A 557 -12.38 -20.17 26.40
CA LEU A 557 -10.97 -20.33 26.00
C LEU A 557 -10.40 -21.67 26.46
N LEU A 558 -10.75 -22.10 27.68
CA LEU A 558 -10.37 -23.44 28.18
C LEU A 558 -11.05 -24.55 27.39
N GLY A 559 -12.33 -24.40 27.05
CA GLY A 559 -13.07 -25.33 26.20
C GLY A 559 -12.51 -25.39 24.78
N ALA A 560 -12.12 -24.24 24.21
CA ALA A 560 -11.47 -24.17 22.91
C ALA A 560 -10.09 -24.83 22.92
N LEU A 561 -9.31 -24.64 23.99
CA LEU A 561 -8.04 -25.34 24.18
C LEU A 561 -8.23 -26.85 24.25
N ALA A 562 -9.15 -27.34 25.09
CA ALA A 562 -9.45 -28.76 25.20
C ALA A 562 -9.93 -29.36 23.86
N THR A 563 -10.75 -28.61 23.11
CA THR A 563 -11.20 -29.02 21.77
C THR A 563 -10.05 -29.06 20.77
N ALA A 564 -9.18 -28.06 20.77
CA ALA A 564 -8.01 -27.99 19.91
C ALA A 564 -7.02 -29.13 20.21
N GLU A 565 -6.79 -29.43 21.49
CA GLU A 565 -5.96 -30.56 21.94
C GLU A 565 -6.54 -31.89 21.46
N GLN A 566 -7.86 -32.08 21.61
CA GLN A 566 -8.54 -33.28 21.13
C GLN A 566 -8.46 -33.42 19.60
N MET A 567 -8.65 -32.35 18.85
CA MET A 567 -8.56 -32.35 17.38
C MET A 567 -7.12 -32.59 16.90
N ALA A 568 -6.14 -31.96 17.54
CA ALA A 568 -4.71 -32.16 17.26
C ALA A 568 -4.30 -33.61 17.54
N SER A 569 -4.75 -34.20 18.65
CA SER A 569 -4.54 -35.62 18.94
C SER A 569 -5.19 -36.53 17.90
N ARG A 570 -6.48 -36.34 17.59
CA ARG A 570 -7.23 -37.24 16.70
C ARG A 570 -6.73 -37.24 15.25
N THR A 571 -6.30 -36.09 14.76
CA THR A 571 -5.99 -35.90 13.33
C THR A 571 -4.50 -35.85 13.05
N SER A 572 -3.67 -35.64 14.07
CA SER A 572 -2.23 -35.39 13.98
C SER A 572 -1.87 -34.26 13.00
N ARG A 573 -2.81 -33.36 12.62
CA ARG A 573 -2.56 -32.28 11.65
C ARG A 573 -1.84 -31.10 12.30
N ALA A 574 -0.99 -30.44 11.52
CA ALA A 574 -0.15 -29.34 12.00
C ALA A 574 -0.93 -28.05 12.29
N ASP A 575 -2.07 -27.86 11.62
CA ASP A 575 -2.97 -26.73 11.84
C ASP A 575 -3.56 -26.73 13.26
N TYR A 576 -4.11 -27.85 13.72
CA TYR A 576 -4.65 -27.94 15.08
C TYR A 576 -3.56 -27.86 16.16
N ALA A 577 -2.37 -28.44 15.90
CA ALA A 577 -1.23 -28.30 16.82
C ALA A 577 -0.79 -26.83 16.97
N ASP A 578 -0.73 -26.08 15.87
CA ASP A 578 -0.45 -24.64 15.88
C ASP A 578 -1.55 -23.86 16.64
N THR A 579 -2.82 -24.25 16.51
CA THR A 579 -3.92 -23.66 17.31
C THR A 579 -3.74 -23.88 18.81
N VAL A 580 -3.40 -25.10 19.23
CA VAL A 580 -3.06 -25.41 20.63
C VAL A 580 -1.93 -24.50 21.11
N ALA A 581 -0.86 -24.38 20.32
CA ALA A 581 0.30 -23.56 20.65
C ALA A 581 -0.05 -22.09 20.87
N ARG A 582 -0.91 -21.54 20.01
CA ARG A 582 -1.38 -20.15 20.06
C ARG A 582 -2.30 -19.88 21.25
N LEU A 583 -3.18 -20.82 21.60
CA LEU A 583 -4.05 -20.72 22.78
C LEU A 583 -3.24 -20.73 24.07
N TYR A 584 -2.25 -21.62 24.21
CA TYR A 584 -1.32 -21.58 25.34
C TYR A 584 -0.54 -20.28 25.44
N HIS A 585 -0.11 -19.73 24.29
CA HIS A 585 0.55 -18.43 24.26
C HIS A 585 -0.38 -17.30 24.73
N ILE A 586 -1.67 -17.31 24.35
CA ILE A 586 -2.66 -16.37 24.89
C ILE A 586 -2.74 -16.49 26.40
N PHE A 587 -2.90 -17.71 26.94
CA PHE A 587 -2.94 -17.95 28.39
C PHE A 587 -1.69 -17.39 29.08
N PHE A 588 -0.50 -17.60 28.51
CA PHE A 588 0.73 -17.02 29.02
C PHE A 588 0.71 -15.49 28.99
N CYS A 589 0.29 -14.86 27.88
CA CYS A 589 0.22 -13.40 27.77
C CYS A 589 -0.74 -12.78 28.79
N THR A 590 -1.88 -13.44 29.05
CA THR A 590 -2.91 -12.98 29.98
C THR A 590 -2.58 -13.25 31.45
N ALA A 591 -1.84 -14.31 31.75
CA ALA A 591 -1.54 -14.71 33.12
C ALA A 591 -0.74 -13.62 33.87
N GLU A 592 -0.97 -13.54 35.18
CA GLU A 592 -0.25 -12.65 36.09
C GLU A 592 1.19 -13.13 36.27
N GLN A 593 2.11 -12.20 36.55
CA GLN A 593 3.50 -12.57 36.86
C GLN A 593 3.60 -13.23 38.24
N GLU A 594 2.92 -12.65 39.23
CA GLU A 594 2.82 -13.18 40.59
C GLU A 594 1.37 -13.12 41.04
N SER A 595 0.86 -14.21 41.59
CA SER A 595 -0.49 -14.27 42.16
C SER A 595 -0.46 -15.18 43.39
N PRO A 596 -0.45 -14.62 44.61
CA PRO A 596 -0.21 -15.38 45.84
C PRO A 596 -1.32 -16.39 46.19
N ASN A 597 -2.50 -16.27 45.57
CA ASN A 597 -3.65 -17.15 45.76
C ASN A 597 -3.98 -17.98 44.51
N ALA A 598 -3.04 -18.13 43.57
CA ALA A 598 -3.29 -18.92 42.37
C ALA A 598 -3.56 -20.40 42.70
N THR A 599 -4.69 -20.91 42.22
CA THR A 599 -5.11 -22.31 42.34
C THR A 599 -5.08 -23.03 40.99
N GLN A 600 -5.14 -22.29 39.88
CA GLN A 600 -5.21 -22.84 38.54
C GLN A 600 -3.93 -22.58 37.75
N TRP A 601 -3.58 -23.51 36.87
CA TRP A 601 -2.32 -23.44 36.12
C TRP A 601 -2.24 -22.23 35.17
N TRP A 602 -3.38 -21.68 34.74
CA TRP A 602 -3.45 -20.55 33.82
C TRP A 602 -3.42 -19.17 34.51
N GLU A 603 -3.38 -19.11 35.85
CA GLU A 603 -3.41 -17.84 36.58
C GLU A 603 -2.05 -17.14 36.62
N THR A 604 -0.95 -17.91 36.64
CA THR A 604 0.42 -17.39 36.63
C THR A 604 1.19 -17.78 35.39
N LYS A 605 2.07 -16.90 34.92
CA LYS A 605 2.95 -17.18 33.77
C LYS A 605 3.82 -18.41 33.99
N SER A 606 4.35 -18.58 35.21
CA SER A 606 5.11 -19.77 35.61
C SER A 606 4.22 -21.03 35.57
N GLY A 607 2.99 -20.94 36.07
CA GLY A 607 2.02 -22.05 36.03
C GLY A 607 1.69 -22.51 34.61
N VAL A 608 1.57 -21.58 33.65
CA VAL A 608 1.32 -21.93 32.24
C VAL A 608 2.49 -22.73 31.67
N VAL A 609 3.71 -22.25 31.89
CA VAL A 609 4.93 -22.94 31.42
C VAL A 609 5.07 -24.32 32.07
N ASP A 610 4.91 -24.40 33.40
CA ASP A 610 4.99 -25.65 34.15
C ASP A 610 3.94 -26.67 33.68
N ALA A 611 2.70 -26.23 33.42
CA ALA A 611 1.64 -27.11 32.97
C ALA A 611 1.87 -27.64 31.54
N ILE A 612 2.53 -26.88 30.66
CA ILE A 612 2.93 -27.39 29.34
C ILE A 612 4.09 -28.39 29.50
N LEU A 613 5.09 -28.08 30.32
CA LEU A 613 6.22 -28.96 30.57
C LEU A 613 5.81 -30.28 31.21
N LYS A 614 4.93 -30.27 32.23
CA LYS A 614 4.40 -31.48 32.87
C LYS A 614 3.65 -32.36 31.88
N ARG A 615 2.79 -31.78 31.03
CA ARG A 615 2.09 -32.53 29.97
C ARG A 615 3.07 -33.16 28.98
N LEU A 616 4.14 -32.47 28.60
CA LEU A 616 5.20 -33.03 27.74
C LEU A 616 5.97 -34.15 28.44
N GLU A 617 6.34 -33.97 29.71
CA GLU A 617 7.06 -34.96 30.52
C GLU A 617 6.24 -36.22 30.75
N GLU A 618 4.97 -36.09 31.14
CA GLU A 618 4.03 -37.21 31.28
C GLU A 618 3.91 -38.00 29.97
N LYS A 619 3.79 -37.31 28.84
CA LYS A 619 3.68 -37.93 27.52
C LYS A 619 4.97 -38.64 27.08
N LEU A 620 6.14 -38.14 27.48
CA LEU A 620 7.44 -38.73 27.16
C LEU A 620 7.92 -39.77 28.19
N SER A 621 7.19 -40.00 29.28
CA SER A 621 7.59 -40.93 30.35
C SER A 621 7.14 -42.38 30.11
N LEU A 622 6.28 -42.64 29.12
CA LEU A 622 5.78 -43.98 28.78
C LEU A 622 6.72 -44.64 27.74
N PRO A 623 7.53 -45.64 28.10
CA PRO A 623 8.48 -46.27 27.18
C PRO A 623 7.73 -47.04 26.08
N GLY A 624 8.04 -46.79 24.81
CA GLY A 624 7.52 -47.53 23.65
C GLY A 624 6.05 -47.29 23.26
N ALA A 625 5.23 -46.72 24.14
CA ALA A 625 3.81 -46.45 23.84
C ALA A 625 3.59 -45.17 23.01
N SER A 626 4.48 -44.18 23.13
CA SER A 626 4.30 -42.80 22.66
C SER A 626 4.24 -42.66 21.13
N PHE A 627 5.04 -43.45 20.40
CA PHE A 627 5.15 -43.35 18.94
C PHE A 627 4.54 -44.54 18.18
N GLN A 628 4.22 -45.66 18.85
CA GLN A 628 3.66 -46.86 18.19
C GLN A 628 2.14 -47.04 18.46
N TYR A 629 1.63 -46.72 19.65
CA TYR A 629 0.20 -46.87 20.00
C TYR A 629 -0.52 -45.52 20.25
N SER A 630 0.23 -44.45 20.54
CA SER A 630 -0.29 -43.16 21.04
C SER A 630 -0.32 -42.01 20.01
N LEU A 631 -0.10 -42.30 18.71
CA LEU A 631 -0.11 -41.30 17.62
C LEU A 631 -1.42 -40.51 17.53
N ARG A 632 -2.53 -41.09 18.00
CA ARG A 632 -3.87 -40.48 18.03
C ARG A 632 -4.23 -39.81 19.35
N ASP A 633 -3.31 -39.75 20.31
CA ASP A 633 -3.56 -39.34 21.70
C ASP A 633 -2.65 -38.21 22.21
N ALA A 634 -1.83 -37.61 21.35
CA ALA A 634 -0.85 -36.60 21.77
C ALA A 634 -0.81 -35.36 20.86
N PRO A 635 -1.16 -34.15 21.36
CA PRO A 635 -0.86 -32.90 20.69
C PRO A 635 0.59 -32.46 21.04
N LEU A 636 1.54 -33.40 21.02
CA LEU A 636 2.96 -33.18 21.37
C LEU A 636 3.52 -31.96 20.64
N HIS A 637 3.30 -31.90 19.33
CA HIS A 637 3.74 -30.79 18.49
C HIS A 637 3.19 -29.45 18.99
N GLY A 638 1.92 -29.40 19.39
CA GLY A 638 1.27 -28.18 19.87
C GLY A 638 1.86 -27.69 21.18
N TYR A 639 2.19 -28.58 22.11
CA TYR A 639 2.88 -28.20 23.36
C TYR A 639 4.31 -27.71 23.12
N VAL A 640 5.08 -28.36 22.25
CA VAL A 640 6.44 -27.92 21.90
C VAL A 640 6.40 -26.55 21.21
N SER A 641 5.49 -26.37 20.25
CA SER A 641 5.27 -25.07 19.60
C SER A 641 4.75 -24.02 20.57
N ALA A 642 3.94 -24.38 21.57
CA ALA A 642 3.47 -23.46 22.62
C ALA A 642 4.65 -22.87 23.39
N LEU A 643 5.54 -23.75 23.88
CA LEU A 643 6.76 -23.33 24.56
C LEU A 643 7.58 -22.42 23.66
N ARG A 644 7.72 -22.77 22.38
CA ARG A 644 8.45 -21.97 21.39
C ARG A 644 7.90 -20.54 21.29
N TYR A 645 6.58 -20.38 21.17
CA TYR A 645 5.97 -19.04 21.16
C TYR A 645 6.21 -18.30 22.48
N ILE A 646 6.03 -18.96 23.62
CA ILE A 646 6.21 -18.37 24.94
C ILE A 646 7.65 -17.88 25.15
N ILE A 647 8.64 -18.73 24.88
CA ILE A 647 10.06 -18.39 25.09
C ILE A 647 10.61 -17.41 24.05
N SER A 648 9.87 -17.15 22.96
CA SER A 648 10.18 -16.07 22.00
C SER A 648 9.89 -14.68 22.57
N THR A 649 9.13 -14.59 23.67
CA THR A 649 8.78 -13.33 24.32
C THR A 649 10.04 -12.65 24.86
N ALA A 650 10.13 -11.32 24.70
CA ALA A 650 11.22 -10.54 25.26
C ALA A 650 11.26 -10.66 26.79
N ASP A 651 12.47 -10.71 27.35
CA ASP A 651 12.72 -10.82 28.80
C ASP A 651 12.02 -12.01 29.47
N PHE A 652 11.85 -13.14 28.75
CA PHE A 652 11.14 -14.33 29.23
C PHE A 652 11.54 -14.75 30.65
N HIS A 653 12.83 -14.83 30.96
CA HIS A 653 13.34 -15.19 32.29
C HIS A 653 12.80 -14.31 33.44
N ARG A 654 12.42 -13.05 33.17
CA ARG A 654 11.81 -12.14 34.17
C ARG A 654 10.30 -12.31 34.30
N LEU A 655 9.66 -12.93 33.30
CA LEU A 655 8.21 -13.10 33.25
C LEU A 655 7.73 -14.31 34.05
N ILE A 656 8.63 -15.21 34.44
CA ILE A 656 8.33 -16.43 35.19
C ILE A 656 9.02 -16.45 36.57
N PRO A 657 8.84 -15.44 37.44
CA PRO A 657 9.28 -15.57 38.82
C PRO A 657 8.43 -16.64 39.53
N GLU A 658 9.02 -17.34 40.49
CA GLU A 658 8.29 -18.24 41.39
C GLU A 658 8.48 -17.72 42.81
N SER A 659 7.41 -17.65 43.61
CA SER A 659 7.42 -16.98 44.93
C SER A 659 8.46 -17.53 45.92
N THR A 660 8.97 -18.73 45.68
CA THR A 660 9.95 -19.44 46.51
C THR A 660 11.37 -19.43 45.95
N LEU A 661 11.57 -19.03 44.69
CA LEU A 661 12.87 -19.06 44.01
C LEU A 661 13.21 -17.68 43.45
N THR A 662 14.50 -17.37 43.33
CA THR A 662 14.88 -16.18 42.56
C THR A 662 14.49 -16.39 41.09
N ALA A 663 14.12 -15.32 40.37
CA ALA A 663 13.79 -15.41 38.94
C ALA A 663 14.93 -16.08 38.11
N HIS A 664 16.18 -15.94 38.58
CA HIS A 664 17.36 -16.59 37.99
C HIS A 664 17.39 -18.11 38.16
N GLU A 665 16.75 -18.67 39.19
CA GLU A 665 16.72 -20.12 39.43
C GLU A 665 15.59 -20.79 38.66
N ASN A 666 14.40 -20.18 38.61
CA ASN A 666 13.25 -20.78 37.94
C ASN A 666 13.46 -20.91 36.41
N TRP A 667 14.00 -19.89 35.74
CA TRP A 667 14.25 -19.99 34.30
C TRP A 667 15.28 -21.09 33.96
N ARG A 668 16.29 -21.32 34.83
CA ARG A 668 17.27 -22.41 34.64
C ARG A 668 16.60 -23.77 34.72
N ILE A 669 15.71 -23.97 35.70
CA ILE A 669 14.91 -25.20 35.83
C ILE A 669 14.10 -25.43 34.56
N VAL A 670 13.40 -24.39 34.08
CA VAL A 670 12.65 -24.44 32.82
C VAL A 670 13.55 -24.76 31.63
N HIS A 671 14.73 -24.14 31.52
CA HIS A 671 15.69 -24.43 30.46
C HIS A 671 16.16 -25.89 30.46
N THR A 672 16.55 -26.41 31.62
CA THR A 672 16.98 -27.81 31.77
C THR A 672 15.87 -28.79 31.39
N ARG A 673 14.62 -28.51 31.78
CA ARG A 673 13.44 -29.31 31.37
C ARG A 673 13.23 -29.27 29.87
N ILE A 674 13.32 -28.10 29.23
CA ILE A 674 13.20 -27.94 27.77
C ILE A 674 14.25 -28.77 27.04
N VAL A 675 15.52 -28.68 27.44
CA VAL A 675 16.62 -29.44 26.82
C VAL A 675 16.39 -30.95 27.01
N SER A 676 15.99 -31.39 28.20
CA SER A 676 15.69 -32.80 28.48
C SER A 676 14.52 -33.34 27.63
N ILE A 677 13.46 -32.54 27.44
CA ILE A 677 12.33 -32.89 26.58
C ILE A 677 12.79 -33.05 25.12
N CYS A 678 13.63 -32.13 24.62
CA CYS A 678 14.14 -32.21 23.25
C CYS A 678 15.02 -33.45 23.04
N ASP A 679 15.86 -33.79 24.02
CA ASP A 679 16.68 -35.02 24.00
C ASP A 679 15.81 -36.28 23.97
N LYS A 680 14.77 -36.33 24.82
CA LYS A 680 13.81 -37.45 24.84
C LYS A 680 13.09 -37.60 23.50
N ILE A 681 12.62 -36.50 22.92
CA ILE A 681 11.99 -36.51 21.59
C ILE A 681 12.96 -37.08 20.55
N TRP A 682 14.22 -36.63 20.55
CA TRP A 682 15.23 -37.17 19.64
C TRP A 682 15.44 -38.67 19.79
N ASN A 683 15.59 -39.16 21.02
CA ASN A 683 15.80 -40.59 21.28
C ASN A 683 14.63 -41.46 20.80
N GLU A 684 13.40 -40.96 20.92
CA GLU A 684 12.19 -41.68 20.49
C GLU A 684 12.03 -41.70 18.95
N VAL A 685 12.38 -40.61 18.25
CA VAL A 685 12.21 -40.50 16.78
C VAL A 685 13.40 -41.02 15.98
N LYS A 686 14.57 -41.13 16.61
CA LYS A 686 15.82 -41.61 16.00
C LYS A 686 15.65 -42.95 15.26
N PRO A 687 14.98 -43.99 15.82
CA PRO A 687 14.77 -45.25 15.12
C PRO A 687 13.95 -45.13 13.83
N VAL A 688 13.15 -44.07 13.67
CA VAL A 688 12.30 -43.85 12.48
C VAL A 688 12.99 -42.97 11.44
N LEU A 689 13.71 -41.93 11.87
CA LEU A 689 14.26 -40.89 10.97
C LEU A 689 15.70 -41.15 10.48
N CYS A 690 16.38 -42.14 11.06
CA CYS A 690 17.77 -42.47 10.75
C CYS A 690 17.93 -43.78 9.96
N ILE A 691 16.83 -44.46 9.62
CA ILE A 691 16.83 -45.60 8.68
C ILE A 691 16.73 -45.05 7.25
N ASP A 692 17.40 -45.70 6.30
CA ASP A 692 17.26 -45.38 4.88
C ASP A 692 15.79 -45.61 4.45
N SER A 693 15.15 -44.58 3.90
CA SER A 693 13.71 -44.53 3.62
C SER A 693 13.15 -45.82 2.99
N PRO A 694 12.11 -46.45 3.58
CA PRO A 694 11.39 -47.57 2.96
C PRO A 694 10.36 -47.04 1.96
N GLU A 695 10.73 -46.09 1.08
CA GLU A 695 9.82 -45.57 0.06
C GLU A 695 9.39 -46.64 -0.97
N GLY A 696 10.02 -47.83 -0.93
CA GLY A 696 9.74 -48.94 -1.85
C GLY A 696 9.01 -50.16 -1.31
N HIS A 697 9.01 -50.46 0.00
CA HIS A 697 8.55 -51.78 0.49
C HIS A 697 7.75 -51.72 1.80
N THR A 698 6.56 -52.34 1.76
CA THR A 698 5.56 -52.61 2.82
C THR A 698 4.53 -51.50 3.10
N ASP A 699 3.46 -51.48 2.30
CA ASP A 699 2.17 -50.83 2.64
C ASP A 699 1.34 -51.69 3.64
N GLU A 700 1.90 -52.77 4.17
CA GLU A 700 1.23 -53.58 5.20
C GLU A 700 1.42 -52.92 6.58
N PRO A 701 0.34 -52.62 7.33
CA PRO A 701 0.47 -52.24 8.73
C PRO A 701 1.13 -53.42 9.45
N ALA A 702 2.24 -53.18 10.15
CA ALA A 702 2.84 -54.22 10.99
C ALA A 702 1.76 -54.79 11.93
N GLU A 703 1.65 -56.12 11.98
CA GLU A 703 0.62 -56.83 12.73
C GLU A 703 0.52 -56.28 14.16
N GLY A 704 -0.59 -55.59 14.46
CA GLY A 704 -0.87 -54.99 15.78
C GLY A 704 -0.91 -53.45 15.83
N LEU A 705 -0.55 -52.73 14.76
CA LEU A 705 -0.58 -51.26 14.74
C LEU A 705 -1.83 -50.71 14.02
N SER A 706 -2.48 -49.72 14.64
CA SER A 706 -3.66 -49.02 14.07
C SER A 706 -3.33 -47.87 13.11
N VAL A 707 -2.04 -47.65 12.82
CA VAL A 707 -1.50 -46.50 12.07
C VAL A 707 -0.41 -46.98 11.10
N GLY A 708 -0.43 -46.47 9.86
CA GLY A 708 0.49 -46.90 8.80
C GLY A 708 1.90 -46.28 8.89
N PRO A 709 2.93 -46.87 8.28
CA PRO A 709 4.32 -46.41 8.36
C PRO A 709 4.55 -44.93 7.98
N LYS A 710 3.77 -44.41 7.02
CA LYS A 710 3.85 -43.01 6.56
C LYS A 710 3.42 -41.99 7.62
N ASP A 711 2.41 -42.32 8.43
CA ASP A 711 1.92 -41.46 9.50
C ASP A 711 2.93 -41.40 10.65
N ILE A 712 3.57 -42.53 10.97
CA ILE A 712 4.66 -42.62 11.96
C ILE A 712 5.84 -41.75 11.51
N LEU A 713 6.26 -41.86 10.25
CA LEU A 713 7.33 -41.04 9.69
C LEU A 713 6.99 -39.54 9.73
N SER A 714 5.79 -39.17 9.32
CA SER A 714 5.33 -37.77 9.32
C SER A 714 5.27 -37.19 10.72
N TYR A 715 4.77 -37.96 11.69
CA TYR A 715 4.73 -37.57 13.09
C TYR A 715 6.13 -37.40 13.68
N SER A 716 7.01 -38.40 13.52
CA SER A 716 8.39 -38.38 14.01
C SER A 716 9.18 -37.20 13.46
N TRP A 717 9.06 -36.92 12.16
CA TRP A 717 9.73 -35.75 11.56
C TRP A 717 9.21 -34.43 12.14
N ARG A 718 7.90 -34.28 12.33
CA ARG A 718 7.32 -33.05 12.92
C ARG A 718 7.73 -32.86 14.37
N ALA A 719 7.77 -33.93 15.15
CA ALA A 719 8.23 -33.90 16.54
C ALA A 719 9.67 -33.39 16.63
N LEU A 720 10.57 -33.93 15.79
CA LEU A 720 11.95 -33.44 15.73
C LEU A 720 12.03 -31.99 15.24
N ARG A 721 11.27 -31.64 14.20
CA ARG A 721 11.24 -30.27 13.66
C ARG A 721 10.85 -29.25 14.74
N GLU A 722 9.76 -29.46 15.47
CA GLU A 722 9.35 -28.52 16.51
C GLU A 722 10.32 -28.50 17.70
N ALA A 723 10.91 -29.64 18.08
CA ALA A 723 11.93 -29.70 19.14
C ALA A 723 13.20 -28.92 18.76
N SER A 724 13.69 -29.08 17.53
CA SER A 724 14.82 -28.30 17.01
C SER A 724 14.50 -26.81 16.93
N LEU A 725 13.30 -26.44 16.47
CA LEU A 725 12.87 -25.03 16.46
C LEU A 725 12.74 -24.42 17.87
N LEU A 726 12.38 -25.22 18.87
CA LEU A 726 12.35 -24.79 20.27
C LEU A 726 13.78 -24.46 20.76
N LEU A 727 14.75 -25.35 20.52
CA LEU A 727 16.17 -25.09 20.85
C LEU A 727 16.72 -23.90 20.07
N TYR A 728 16.42 -23.80 18.78
CA TYR A 728 16.77 -22.62 17.97
C TYR A 728 16.28 -21.32 18.62
N THR A 729 15.05 -21.32 19.14
CA THR A 729 14.45 -20.13 19.76
C THR A 729 15.14 -19.75 21.06
N THR A 730 15.58 -20.73 21.87
CA THR A 730 16.41 -20.43 23.06
C THR A 730 17.73 -19.74 22.72
N LEU A 731 18.29 -20.03 21.54
CA LEU A 731 19.54 -19.45 21.05
C LEU A 731 19.33 -18.10 20.35
N ALA A 732 18.23 -17.95 19.61
CA ALA A 732 17.92 -16.77 18.82
C ALA A 732 17.36 -15.60 19.66
N ASN A 733 16.62 -15.89 20.73
CA ASN A 733 16.13 -14.85 21.64
C ASN A 733 17.25 -14.40 22.60
N ASN A 734 17.84 -13.24 22.33
CA ASN A 734 18.91 -12.63 23.15
C ASN A 734 18.51 -12.34 24.61
N SER A 735 17.21 -12.32 24.91
CA SER A 735 16.65 -12.06 26.24
C SER A 735 16.00 -13.30 26.87
N TYR A 736 16.22 -14.48 26.27
CA TYR A 736 15.71 -15.76 26.77
C TYR A 736 16.14 -16.01 28.22
N GLY A 737 17.44 -15.87 28.50
CA GLY A 737 18.03 -15.92 29.83
C GLY A 737 18.62 -14.58 30.28
N PRO A 738 19.03 -14.46 31.56
CA PRO A 738 19.80 -13.34 32.08
C PRO A 738 21.12 -13.11 31.31
N GLN A 739 21.66 -11.91 31.40
CA GLN A 739 22.98 -11.59 30.83
C GLN A 739 24.11 -12.06 31.77
N GLY A 740 25.26 -12.35 31.18
CA GLY A 740 26.47 -12.75 31.93
C GLY A 740 26.45 -14.21 32.40
N SER A 741 27.20 -14.50 33.47
CA SER A 741 27.41 -15.85 33.99
C SER A 741 26.16 -16.56 34.50
N LEU A 742 25.10 -15.80 34.79
CA LEU A 742 23.81 -16.34 35.21
C LEU A 742 22.95 -16.82 34.03
N GLY A 743 23.32 -16.47 32.79
CA GLY A 743 22.65 -16.83 31.54
C GLY A 743 23.05 -18.20 30.98
N LEU A 744 22.89 -18.38 29.68
CA LEU A 744 23.39 -19.57 28.97
C LEU A 744 24.92 -19.62 29.05
N GLY A 745 25.47 -20.73 29.52
CA GLY A 745 26.90 -20.97 29.67
C GLY A 745 27.44 -22.03 28.73
N TYR A 746 28.73 -22.37 28.89
CA TYR A 746 29.44 -23.37 28.08
C TYR A 746 28.66 -24.69 27.93
N GLY A 747 28.21 -25.28 29.05
CA GLY A 747 27.51 -26.56 29.03
C GLY A 747 26.19 -26.53 28.24
N ASP A 748 25.49 -25.39 28.19
CA ASP A 748 24.25 -25.26 27.43
C ASP A 748 24.54 -25.26 25.91
N TYR A 749 25.56 -24.49 25.47
CA TYR A 749 25.99 -24.46 24.07
C TYR A 749 26.61 -25.79 23.62
N GLU A 750 27.47 -26.39 24.44
CA GLU A 750 28.08 -27.69 24.19
C GLU A 750 26.99 -28.77 23.99
N LYS A 751 26.00 -28.78 24.89
CA LYS A 751 24.90 -29.76 24.84
C LYS A 751 24.03 -29.60 23.60
N ILE A 752 23.53 -28.38 23.32
CA ILE A 752 22.66 -28.13 22.17
C ILE A 752 23.41 -28.35 20.85
N GLY A 753 24.65 -27.86 20.76
CA GLY A 753 25.48 -28.00 19.57
C GLY A 753 25.87 -29.44 19.27
N THR A 754 26.32 -30.20 20.27
CA THR A 754 26.66 -31.62 20.11
C THR A 754 25.44 -32.43 19.70
N THR A 755 24.29 -32.21 20.35
CA THR A 755 23.04 -32.90 19.99
C THR A 755 22.62 -32.61 18.56
N SER A 756 22.66 -31.34 18.14
CA SER A 756 22.32 -30.95 16.77
C SER A 756 23.33 -31.51 15.75
N PHE A 757 24.61 -31.57 16.10
CA PHE A 757 25.65 -32.15 15.27
C PHE A 757 25.43 -33.66 15.08
N THR A 758 25.17 -34.41 16.14
CA THR A 758 24.82 -35.84 16.09
C THR A 758 23.58 -36.07 15.22
N GLN A 759 22.53 -35.26 15.41
CA GLN A 759 21.34 -35.32 14.57
C GLN A 759 21.67 -35.13 13.09
N LEU A 760 22.51 -34.15 12.73
CA LEU A 760 22.92 -33.94 11.32
C LEU A 760 23.73 -35.10 10.73
N ALA A 761 24.52 -35.79 11.55
CA ALA A 761 25.29 -36.96 11.12
C ALA A 761 24.39 -38.20 10.88
N GLU A 762 23.37 -38.38 11.72
CA GLU A 762 22.56 -39.59 11.73
C GLU A 762 21.26 -39.48 10.90
N LEU A 763 20.71 -38.29 10.72
CA LEU A 763 19.45 -38.09 9.99
C LEU A 763 19.56 -38.51 8.53
N ARG A 764 18.48 -39.14 8.03
CA ARG A 764 18.31 -39.47 6.60
C ARG A 764 17.11 -38.74 5.97
N HIS A 765 16.16 -38.27 6.79
CA HIS A 765 15.01 -37.50 6.31
C HIS A 765 15.38 -36.04 5.97
N ARG A 766 15.31 -35.67 4.67
CA ARG A 766 15.71 -34.35 4.15
C ARG A 766 15.01 -33.17 4.85
N GLY A 767 13.71 -33.29 5.13
CA GLY A 767 12.95 -32.25 5.81
C GLY A 767 13.45 -32.02 7.26
N ALA A 768 13.88 -33.08 7.94
CA ALA A 768 14.36 -33.01 9.32
C ALA A 768 15.71 -32.30 9.36
N PHE A 769 16.59 -32.71 8.45
CA PHE A 769 17.93 -32.19 8.29
C PHE A 769 17.95 -30.67 8.16
N SER A 770 17.08 -30.10 7.31
CA SER A 770 17.02 -28.65 7.10
C SER A 770 16.79 -27.84 8.39
N THR A 771 15.89 -28.29 9.27
CA THR A 771 15.55 -27.58 10.50
C THR A 771 16.66 -27.72 11.55
N VAL A 772 17.23 -28.91 11.70
CA VAL A 772 18.37 -29.13 12.60
C VAL A 772 19.57 -28.30 12.14
N SER A 773 19.81 -28.20 10.82
CA SER A 773 20.94 -27.43 10.29
C SER A 773 20.85 -25.94 10.63
N GLN A 774 19.64 -25.37 10.60
CA GLN A 774 19.40 -23.99 11.02
C GLN A 774 19.69 -23.79 12.52
N THR A 775 19.28 -24.75 13.34
CA THR A 775 19.52 -24.74 14.79
C THR A 775 21.01 -24.79 15.10
N PHE A 776 21.73 -25.73 14.48
CA PHE A 776 23.18 -25.87 14.62
C PHE A 776 23.94 -24.62 14.14
N ALA A 777 23.58 -24.08 12.96
CA ALA A 777 24.21 -22.87 12.43
C ALA A 777 24.01 -21.67 13.37
N THR A 778 22.83 -21.54 13.98
CA THR A 778 22.54 -20.49 14.96
C THR A 778 23.36 -20.69 16.24
N CYS A 779 23.51 -21.93 16.70
CA CYS A 779 24.39 -22.27 17.82
C CYS A 779 25.83 -21.85 17.54
N CYS A 780 26.40 -22.24 16.39
CA CYS A 780 27.74 -21.85 15.98
C CYS A 780 27.91 -20.32 15.89
N SER A 781 26.93 -19.63 15.31
CA SER A 781 26.95 -18.16 15.24
C SER A 781 26.93 -17.50 16.63
N ARG A 782 26.16 -18.06 17.58
CA ARG A 782 26.13 -17.56 18.96
C ARG A 782 27.45 -17.83 19.69
N CYS A 783 28.03 -19.02 19.50
CA CYS A 783 29.35 -19.35 20.03
C CYS A 783 30.42 -18.35 19.53
N GLY A 784 30.47 -18.09 18.22
CA GLY A 784 31.44 -17.15 17.64
C GLY A 784 31.25 -15.67 18.04
N LEU A 785 30.09 -15.30 18.59
CA LEU A 785 29.82 -13.97 19.15
C LEU A 785 30.05 -13.91 20.67
N SER A 786 30.38 -15.02 21.32
CA SER A 786 30.64 -15.06 22.77
C SER A 786 31.96 -14.40 23.11
N ASN A 787 32.01 -13.69 24.24
CA ASN A 787 33.25 -13.15 24.80
C ASN A 787 34.03 -14.20 25.62
N ASP A 788 33.42 -15.37 25.86
CA ASP A 788 34.05 -16.50 26.54
C ASP A 788 34.86 -17.34 25.54
N PRO A 789 36.19 -17.43 25.67
CA PRO A 789 37.04 -18.19 24.76
C PRO A 789 36.63 -19.66 24.63
N ASP A 790 36.22 -20.29 25.73
CA ASP A 790 35.88 -21.71 25.76
C ASP A 790 34.60 -21.97 24.94
N ILE A 791 33.64 -21.05 25.00
CA ILE A 791 32.42 -21.09 24.19
C ILE A 791 32.73 -20.81 22.71
N SER A 792 33.62 -19.85 22.43
CA SER A 792 33.97 -19.47 21.05
C SER A 792 34.70 -20.57 20.28
N GLU A 793 35.37 -21.49 20.99
CA GLU A 793 36.14 -22.60 20.40
C GLU A 793 35.27 -23.84 20.10
N LEU A 794 34.06 -23.95 20.68
CA LEU A 794 33.15 -25.09 20.48
C LEU A 794 32.93 -25.47 18.99
N PRO A 795 32.71 -24.52 18.05
CA PRO A 795 32.56 -24.86 16.64
C PRO A 795 33.78 -25.54 16.03
N ASN A 796 35.00 -25.17 16.44
CA ASN A 796 36.23 -25.81 15.99
C ASN A 796 36.35 -27.23 16.53
N GLN A 797 35.96 -27.45 17.79
CA GLN A 797 35.94 -28.78 18.40
C GLN A 797 34.99 -29.74 17.65
N TRP A 798 33.76 -29.30 17.34
CA TRP A 798 32.82 -30.11 16.55
C TRP A 798 33.34 -30.40 15.13
N TYR A 799 34.05 -29.46 14.52
CA TYR A 799 34.67 -29.66 13.21
C TYR A 799 35.77 -30.72 13.26
N GLN A 800 36.66 -30.66 14.26
CA GLN A 800 37.75 -31.64 14.44
C GLN A 800 37.21 -33.05 14.69
N VAL A 801 36.16 -33.20 15.50
CA VAL A 801 35.49 -34.50 15.74
C VAL A 801 35.02 -35.11 14.42
N ARG A 802 34.45 -34.30 13.50
CA ARG A 802 34.03 -34.77 12.18
C ARG A 802 35.19 -35.26 11.32
N GLU A 803 36.32 -34.57 11.33
CA GLU A 803 37.50 -34.99 10.56
C GLU A 803 38.04 -36.33 11.06
N VAL A 804 38.05 -36.54 12.38
CA VAL A 804 38.44 -37.82 12.99
C VAL A 804 37.48 -38.95 12.61
N ASP A 805 36.16 -38.73 12.70
CA ASP A 805 35.16 -39.73 12.29
C ASP A 805 35.26 -40.06 10.79
N ARG A 806 35.49 -39.05 9.93
CA ARG A 806 35.69 -39.25 8.49
C ARG A 806 36.96 -40.06 8.20
N MET A 807 38.04 -39.83 8.97
CA MET A 807 39.27 -40.62 8.87
C MET A 807 39.08 -42.06 9.33
N ILE A 808 38.28 -42.30 10.38
CA ILE A 808 37.97 -43.65 10.89
C ILE A 808 37.10 -44.43 9.88
N VAL A 809 36.06 -43.81 9.30
CA VAL A 809 35.22 -44.45 8.28
C VAL A 809 36.02 -44.77 7.00
N SER A 810 36.92 -43.89 6.57
CA SER A 810 37.81 -44.16 5.43
C SER A 810 38.82 -45.30 5.65
N ARG A 811 39.07 -45.67 6.91
CA ARG A 811 39.92 -46.82 7.29
C ARG A 811 39.15 -48.12 7.51
N ALA A 812 37.82 -48.05 7.57
CA ALA A 812 36.93 -49.19 7.83
C ALA A 812 36.28 -49.77 6.56
N GLU A 813 36.46 -49.16 5.39
CA GLU A 813 36.19 -49.79 4.10
C GLU A 813 37.32 -50.79 3.79
N PRO A 814 37.06 -52.11 3.74
CA PRO A 814 38.04 -53.07 3.24
C PRO A 814 38.15 -52.91 1.72
N ASN A 815 39.38 -52.87 1.21
CA ASN A 815 39.69 -53.14 -0.20
C ASN A 815 39.12 -54.48 -0.66
#